data_AF-A0A534LE30-F1
#
_entry.id   AF-A0A534LE30-F1
#
_cell.length_a   1.000
_cell.length_b   1.000
_cell.length_c   1.000
_cell.angle_alpha   90.00
_cell.angle_beta   90.00
_cell.angle_gamma   90.00
#
_symmetry.space_group_name_H-M   'P 1'
#
loop_
_entity.id
_entity.type
_entity.pdbx_description
1 polymer ?
#
loop_
_entity_poly.entity_id
_entity_poly.type
_entity_poly.pdbx_seq_one_letter_code
_entity_poly.pdbx_strand_id
1 'polypeptide(L)'
;MSASLDRNHRAVRVAGAVLAVLMISVVLANVLWPGPTSPAVVEQRMPPNLSPFPTFSLGPVLHAARMDANANLSMRLVMTSLQGIVNRVAVELYLDVPAGVAGNTSQMLSYLAARYNVTYDVMSAQAAIDAYARRAAGVVVYDPSRPESIDIGTVLAAQQNAVLAGPDLAGWLSSRYGFPILFDYAQKPDWRSLDAIGAYDRALRELYPRAYPDLLAILPPDRWAIRDYLVQTGTFVFYLTQGILASPMETAATMRILAAAPRGIPILGWFNSPTLTEENSFVQMASAAGKFVVGVQDVPNVSVLTALGRNETHRQVSPTAPPAPVLQDKTYVVLGIPDGDNLDFAAGRMWDLWSEPVRGTIPFAWSLNPLLVGLAPPLLDRYYDSATPFDRFLASPSGAGYLYPDYTGPGDLPSFVNFTKRYLDAADMDVVWLLNAFAASEITYTSASLSAYVDGDRPAGVVLDYDDQPRTRDAWMQAGTQAVAPVIRSTHFWTTADNVLGKIDTAIDSGSGGPNFLWITVYTFRFDLNDARALVGELSRRMAGNLEVVTPSAFFDLLRADFVRTARSRLDAMEGDPIASFLFSGMMESARLRLQAANVSLSAGDADHAAYLSYLALEDLRSVSSAEALLASLVVLLVAAGLAYLAHRSSRSDDKGPERMRFGVLVIVTAAVALLVFALREALDQNFWTYPTILVAVAIAGIHRPLRRWLDRAYAARAPTAAALAALVFVVLAIRTSVAFPLAVIGVLLAIDAYLARRPGRASEVLLGLAFGTAIGFLGGFDLPTFAVLSVLLVLPTLSVHGAPEDVTPGRRPSALIPGFVLALALTPLSVAYYYSIALRLELQGTALLTTAGALLVLGPTLAIVARRTHPRIDPMVSEVAGLALVVVFSGLVLLSHGAVPTVLALLALFASLSYAAIAALDRFAAKGGQLGRALATAILFLPLIVLFIRMPPIVFSLTTLRLPYVVESALYAPTVLIAAVALVLALGIGLRHGLRERVGKDYDREVHGGLEGP
;
A
#
# COMPACT_ATOMS: atom_id res chain seq x y z
N MET A 1 38.65 -47.27 8.12
CA MET A 1 38.35 -46.04 8.90
C MET A 1 39.13 -44.80 8.43
N SER A 2 40.40 -44.90 8.01
CA SER A 2 41.18 -43.74 7.50
C SER A 2 40.58 -43.08 6.22
N ALA A 3 40.10 -43.85 5.25
CA ALA A 3 39.56 -43.29 3.99
C ALA A 3 38.19 -42.57 4.11
N SER A 4 37.37 -42.86 5.14
CA SER A 4 36.10 -42.14 5.35
C SER A 4 36.29 -40.86 6.16
N LEU A 5 37.31 -40.80 7.02
CA LEU A 5 37.74 -39.57 7.69
C LEU A 5 38.27 -38.55 6.68
N ASP A 6 39.04 -38.99 5.68
CA ASP A 6 39.64 -38.09 4.68
C ASP A 6 38.61 -37.53 3.67
N ARG A 7 37.59 -38.33 3.31
CA ARG A 7 36.43 -37.86 2.53
C ARG A 7 35.58 -36.84 3.30
N ASN A 8 35.37 -37.04 4.60
CA ASN A 8 34.65 -36.09 5.45
C ASN A 8 35.46 -34.79 5.65
N HIS A 9 36.79 -34.86 5.78
CA HIS A 9 37.63 -33.66 5.85
C HIS A 9 37.64 -32.85 4.55
N ARG A 10 37.67 -33.50 3.38
CA ARG A 10 37.50 -32.81 2.08
C ARG A 10 36.12 -32.21 1.92
N ALA A 11 35.05 -32.94 2.28
CA ALA A 11 33.68 -32.42 2.21
C ALA A 11 33.46 -31.24 3.17
N VAL A 12 34.05 -31.27 4.37
CA VAL A 12 34.01 -30.16 5.35
C VAL A 12 34.80 -28.94 4.85
N ARG A 13 35.97 -29.14 4.20
CA ARG A 13 36.72 -28.05 3.57
C ARG A 13 35.99 -27.47 2.36
N VAL A 14 35.33 -28.30 1.55
CA VAL A 14 34.54 -27.85 0.40
C VAL A 14 33.28 -27.12 0.85
N ALA A 15 32.54 -27.62 1.84
CA ALA A 15 31.37 -26.94 2.39
C ALA A 15 31.76 -25.63 3.11
N GLY A 16 32.85 -25.64 3.88
CA GLY A 16 33.41 -24.43 4.48
C GLY A 16 33.89 -23.43 3.43
N ALA A 17 34.49 -23.89 2.34
CA ALA A 17 34.88 -23.04 1.20
C ALA A 17 33.66 -22.52 0.43
N VAL A 18 32.61 -23.32 0.24
CA VAL A 18 31.35 -22.88 -0.40
C VAL A 18 30.65 -21.86 0.49
N LEU A 19 30.62 -22.05 1.81
CA LEU A 19 30.04 -21.09 2.75
C LEU A 19 30.89 -19.81 2.83
N ALA A 20 32.22 -19.93 2.82
CA ALA A 20 33.13 -18.80 2.77
C ALA A 20 33.04 -18.06 1.44
N VAL A 21 32.91 -18.77 0.31
CA VAL A 21 32.67 -18.17 -1.01
C VAL A 21 31.29 -17.52 -1.03
N LEU A 22 30.24 -18.11 -0.48
CA LEU A 22 28.93 -17.45 -0.33
C LEU A 22 29.03 -16.20 0.53
N MET A 23 29.71 -16.25 1.68
CA MET A 23 29.91 -15.08 2.54
C MET A 23 30.76 -14.02 1.85
N ILE A 24 31.86 -14.40 1.20
CA ILE A 24 32.72 -13.50 0.44
C ILE A 24 31.95 -12.94 -0.74
N SER A 25 31.18 -13.73 -1.49
CA SER A 25 30.34 -13.28 -2.61
C SER A 25 29.20 -12.39 -2.14
N VAL A 26 28.66 -12.58 -0.94
CA VAL A 26 27.69 -11.67 -0.33
C VAL A 26 28.38 -10.38 0.12
N VAL A 27 29.58 -10.45 0.69
CA VAL A 27 30.37 -9.25 1.03
C VAL A 27 30.83 -8.52 -0.22
N LEU A 28 31.31 -9.23 -1.25
CA LEU A 28 31.70 -8.70 -2.55
C LEU A 28 30.47 -8.17 -3.27
N ALA A 29 29.31 -8.83 -3.22
CA ALA A 29 28.07 -8.26 -3.74
C ALA A 29 27.69 -7.01 -2.94
N ASN A 30 27.87 -6.94 -1.63
CA ASN A 30 27.62 -5.71 -0.86
C ASN A 30 28.66 -4.60 -1.09
N VAL A 31 29.87 -4.94 -1.54
CA VAL A 31 30.97 -3.99 -1.81
C VAL A 31 31.02 -3.58 -3.29
N LEU A 32 30.65 -4.47 -4.20
CA LEU A 32 30.62 -4.30 -5.67
C LEU A 32 29.22 -3.99 -6.20
N TRP A 33 28.17 -4.22 -5.42
CA TRP A 33 26.89 -3.54 -5.53
C TRP A 33 26.96 -2.37 -4.55
N PRO A 34 27.61 -1.25 -4.92
CA PRO A 34 27.26 -0.03 -4.28
C PRO A 34 25.74 0.08 -4.47
N GLY A 35 24.97 0.13 -3.39
CA GLY A 35 23.67 0.81 -3.46
C GLY A 35 23.90 2.08 -4.25
N PRO A 36 23.04 2.38 -5.25
CA PRO A 36 23.37 3.18 -6.43
C PRO A 36 24.42 4.21 -6.04
N THR A 37 25.66 4.07 -6.52
CA THR A 37 26.62 5.16 -6.37
C THR A 37 25.89 6.37 -6.91
N SER A 38 25.51 7.30 -6.04
CA SER A 38 25.17 8.65 -6.50
C SER A 38 26.37 9.03 -7.35
N PRO A 39 26.24 9.15 -8.68
CA PRO A 39 27.27 9.84 -9.40
C PRO A 39 27.31 11.21 -8.72
N ALA A 40 28.47 11.62 -8.24
CA ALA A 40 28.73 13.02 -7.88
C ALA A 40 28.78 13.88 -9.16
N VAL A 41 27.95 13.57 -10.16
CA VAL A 41 27.47 14.54 -11.13
C VAL A 41 26.32 15.19 -10.39
N VAL A 42 26.36 16.50 -10.19
CA VAL A 42 25.18 17.25 -9.76
C VAL A 42 24.07 16.87 -10.73
N GLU A 43 23.16 15.96 -10.34
CA GLU A 43 22.08 15.52 -11.20
C GLU A 43 21.31 16.77 -11.61
N GLN A 44 21.29 17.04 -12.93
CA GLN A 44 20.65 18.24 -13.44
C GLN A 44 19.20 18.25 -12.97
N ARG A 45 18.75 19.38 -12.44
CA ARG A 45 17.39 19.55 -11.92
C ARG A 45 16.75 20.72 -12.66
N MET A 46 15.54 20.51 -13.16
CA MET A 46 14.70 21.59 -13.66
C MET A 46 14.34 22.54 -12.51
N PRO A 47 14.62 23.85 -12.60
CA PRO A 47 14.20 24.81 -11.59
C PRO A 47 12.67 24.79 -11.41
N PRO A 48 12.14 24.82 -10.17
CA PRO A 48 10.71 24.73 -9.92
C PRO A 48 9.90 25.93 -10.43
N ASN A 49 10.57 27.03 -10.79
CA ASN A 49 9.96 28.20 -11.39
C ASN A 49 9.92 28.15 -12.94
N LEU A 50 10.57 27.18 -13.57
CA LEU A 50 10.53 26.99 -15.02
C LEU A 50 9.26 26.22 -15.43
N SER A 51 8.71 26.48 -16.62
CA SER A 51 7.66 25.62 -17.17
C SER A 51 8.31 24.53 -18.04
N PRO A 52 7.97 23.25 -17.85
CA PRO A 52 8.49 22.19 -18.71
C PRO A 52 7.86 22.21 -20.11
N PHE A 53 6.79 22.99 -20.33
CA PHE A 53 6.02 22.97 -21.58
C PHE A 53 6.38 24.15 -22.48
N PRO A 54 6.98 23.90 -23.66
CA PRO A 54 7.24 24.94 -24.65
C PRO A 54 5.96 25.67 -25.07
N THR A 55 6.11 26.94 -25.46
CA THR A 55 5.02 27.77 -25.96
C THR A 55 5.10 27.89 -27.47
N PHE A 56 3.98 27.67 -28.15
CA PHE A 56 3.86 27.79 -29.61
C PHE A 56 2.82 28.84 -29.97
N SER A 57 3.02 29.53 -31.09
CA SER A 57 2.09 30.57 -31.55
C SER A 57 1.00 29.98 -32.44
N LEU A 58 -0.24 30.40 -32.21
CA LEU A 58 -1.36 30.05 -33.08
C LEU A 58 -1.15 30.66 -34.47
N GLY A 59 -1.39 29.85 -35.51
CA GLY A 59 -1.47 30.34 -36.89
C GLY A 59 -2.75 31.16 -37.13
N PRO A 60 -2.86 31.84 -38.28
CA PRO A 60 -4.02 32.68 -38.59
C PRO A 60 -5.32 31.87 -38.82
N VAL A 61 -5.19 30.62 -39.29
CA VAL A 61 -6.31 29.70 -39.53
C VAL A 61 -5.90 28.31 -39.06
N LEU A 62 -6.81 27.63 -38.35
CA LEU A 62 -6.65 26.24 -37.98
C LEU A 62 -7.34 25.35 -39.03
N HIS A 63 -6.58 24.50 -39.71
CA HIS A 63 -7.08 23.58 -40.70
C HIS A 63 -7.47 22.26 -40.03
N ALA A 64 -8.77 22.00 -39.91
CA ALA A 64 -9.29 20.79 -39.29
C ALA A 64 -9.34 19.63 -40.31
N ALA A 65 -8.34 18.77 -40.25
CA ALA A 65 -8.25 17.56 -41.06
C ALA A 65 -9.16 16.46 -40.50
N ARG A 66 -10.22 16.14 -41.23
CA ARG A 66 -11.14 15.06 -40.88
C ARG A 66 -10.48 13.70 -41.11
N MET A 67 -10.33 12.95 -40.02
CA MET A 67 -9.78 11.60 -40.02
C MET A 67 -10.87 10.57 -40.30
N ASP A 68 -10.54 9.53 -41.07
CA ASP A 68 -11.40 8.35 -41.19
C ASP A 68 -11.40 7.59 -39.86
N ALA A 69 -12.58 7.24 -39.35
CA ALA A 69 -12.74 6.43 -38.13
C ALA A 69 -11.97 5.10 -38.22
N ASN A 70 -11.91 4.52 -39.42
CA ASN A 70 -11.26 3.23 -39.69
C ASN A 70 -9.81 3.37 -40.19
N ALA A 71 -9.22 4.57 -40.13
CA ALA A 71 -7.82 4.77 -40.50
C ALA A 71 -6.92 3.80 -39.72
N ASN A 72 -6.04 3.10 -40.44
CA ASN A 72 -5.09 2.19 -39.81
C ASN A 72 -4.03 2.96 -38.99
N LEU A 73 -3.25 2.25 -38.18
CA LEU A 73 -2.21 2.87 -37.33
C LEU A 73 -1.20 3.67 -38.15
N SER A 74 -0.79 3.16 -39.32
CA SER A 74 0.16 3.82 -40.22
C SER A 74 -0.32 5.22 -40.63
N MET A 75 -1.58 5.34 -41.09
CA MET A 75 -2.18 6.62 -41.46
C MET A 75 -2.33 7.56 -40.25
N ARG A 76 -2.71 7.03 -39.09
CA ARG A 76 -2.81 7.80 -37.84
C ARG A 76 -1.46 8.41 -37.44
N LEU A 77 -0.38 7.61 -37.51
CA LEU A 77 0.99 8.05 -37.21
C LEU A 77 1.51 9.07 -38.23
N VAL A 78 1.18 8.91 -39.52
CA VAL A 78 1.52 9.91 -40.56
C VAL A 78 0.87 11.25 -40.21
N MET A 79 -0.42 11.24 -39.86
CA MET A 79 -1.17 12.45 -39.58
C MET A 79 -0.74 13.13 -38.27
N THR A 80 -0.49 12.40 -37.19
CA THR A 80 -0.03 13.00 -35.94
C THR A 80 1.41 13.49 -36.01
N SER A 81 2.31 12.76 -36.68
CA SER A 81 3.67 13.27 -36.91
C SER A 81 3.69 14.50 -37.81
N LEU A 82 2.86 14.54 -38.87
CA LEU A 82 2.70 15.72 -39.70
C LEU A 82 2.15 16.90 -38.89
N GLN A 83 1.12 16.67 -38.06
CA GLN A 83 0.56 17.68 -37.16
C GLN A 83 1.64 18.27 -36.24
N GLY A 84 2.42 17.43 -35.58
CA GLY A 84 3.51 17.88 -34.72
C GLY A 84 4.55 18.74 -35.46
N ILE A 85 4.90 18.37 -36.69
CA ILE A 85 5.85 19.14 -37.53
C ILE A 85 5.27 20.50 -37.92
N VAL A 86 4.02 20.53 -38.37
CA VAL A 86 3.33 21.78 -38.76
C VAL A 86 3.21 22.70 -37.55
N ASN A 87 2.67 22.19 -36.46
CA ASN A 87 2.36 22.95 -35.25
C ASN A 87 3.60 23.40 -34.49
N ARG A 88 4.78 22.83 -34.75
CA ARG A 88 6.05 23.32 -34.20
C ARG A 88 6.44 24.69 -34.75
N VAL A 89 6.03 25.02 -35.98
CA VAL A 89 6.36 26.30 -36.63
C VAL A 89 5.26 27.33 -36.38
N ALA A 90 4.00 26.95 -36.67
CA ALA A 90 2.80 27.71 -36.39
C ALA A 90 1.66 26.71 -36.20
N VAL A 91 0.88 26.85 -35.13
CA VAL A 91 -0.21 25.92 -34.84
C VAL A 91 -1.34 26.15 -35.83
N GLU A 92 -1.36 25.31 -36.87
CA GLU A 92 -2.22 25.45 -38.05
C GLU A 92 -2.97 24.15 -38.39
N LEU A 93 -2.56 22.98 -37.87
CA LEU A 93 -3.20 21.70 -38.19
C LEU A 93 -3.89 21.10 -36.95
N TYR A 94 -5.18 20.78 -37.10
CA TYR A 94 -6.00 20.09 -36.11
C TYR A 94 -6.54 18.79 -36.69
N LEU A 95 -6.54 17.71 -35.92
CA LEU A 95 -7.13 16.44 -36.33
C LEU A 95 -8.53 16.30 -35.74
N ASP A 96 -9.53 16.34 -36.63
CA ASP A 96 -10.94 16.08 -36.30
C ASP A 96 -11.21 14.58 -36.45
N VAL A 97 -11.25 13.89 -35.32
CA VAL A 97 -11.37 12.43 -35.19
C VAL A 97 -12.79 12.08 -34.71
N PRO A 98 -13.59 11.39 -35.54
CA PRO A 98 -15.01 11.15 -35.25
C PRO A 98 -15.27 10.12 -34.15
N ALA A 99 -14.35 9.17 -33.90
CA ALA A 99 -14.46 8.18 -32.83
C ALA A 99 -13.09 7.59 -32.45
N GLY A 100 -13.00 7.00 -31.25
CA GLY A 100 -11.85 6.19 -30.83
C GLY A 100 -10.68 6.96 -30.17
N VAL A 101 -10.89 8.22 -29.78
CA VAL A 101 -9.97 9.05 -28.98
C VAL A 101 -10.76 9.87 -27.95
N ALA A 102 -10.10 10.37 -26.92
CA ALA A 102 -10.73 11.21 -25.90
C ALA A 102 -11.08 12.62 -26.41
N GLY A 103 -11.98 13.31 -25.70
CA GLY A 103 -12.18 14.76 -25.82
C GLY A 103 -13.09 15.26 -26.93
N ASN A 104 -13.82 14.37 -27.62
CA ASN A 104 -14.74 14.68 -28.74
C ASN A 104 -14.24 15.86 -29.59
N THR A 105 -13.26 15.57 -30.45
CA THR A 105 -12.49 16.59 -31.17
C THR A 105 -13.35 17.62 -31.92
N SER A 106 -14.47 17.22 -32.55
CA SER A 106 -15.37 18.16 -33.22
C SER A 106 -16.02 19.15 -32.25
N GLN A 107 -16.45 18.69 -31.07
CA GLN A 107 -16.99 19.57 -30.03
C GLN A 107 -15.92 20.44 -29.39
N MET A 108 -14.70 19.92 -29.19
CA MET A 108 -13.58 20.71 -28.71
C MET A 108 -13.26 21.82 -29.72
N LEU A 109 -13.13 21.52 -31.01
CA LEU A 109 -12.90 22.50 -32.06
C LEU A 109 -13.96 23.61 -32.08
N SER A 110 -15.24 23.24 -31.95
CA SER A 110 -16.35 24.20 -31.86
C SER A 110 -16.22 25.11 -30.63
N TYR A 111 -15.80 24.55 -29.50
CA TYR A 111 -15.52 25.30 -28.28
C TYR A 111 -14.32 26.25 -28.46
N LEU A 112 -13.23 25.80 -29.10
CA LEU A 112 -12.07 26.65 -29.39
C LEU A 112 -12.45 27.87 -30.22
N ALA A 113 -13.26 27.66 -31.26
CA ALA A 113 -13.77 28.73 -32.11
C ALA A 113 -14.61 29.74 -31.34
N ALA A 114 -15.51 29.26 -30.47
CA ALA A 114 -16.41 30.12 -29.70
C ALA A 114 -15.69 30.88 -28.56
N ARG A 115 -14.82 30.20 -27.80
CA ARG A 115 -14.18 30.73 -26.57
C ARG A 115 -12.92 31.55 -26.85
N TYR A 116 -12.11 31.15 -27.84
CA TYR A 116 -10.82 31.80 -28.14
C TYR A 116 -10.80 32.50 -29.51
N ASN A 117 -11.95 32.62 -30.17
CA ASN A 117 -12.07 33.24 -31.48
C ASN A 117 -11.15 32.60 -32.54
N VAL A 118 -10.96 31.28 -32.46
CA VAL A 118 -10.17 30.52 -33.44
C VAL A 118 -10.93 30.44 -34.76
N THR A 119 -10.32 30.97 -35.82
CA THR A 119 -10.83 30.77 -37.19
C THR A 119 -10.35 29.41 -37.70
N TYR A 120 -11.26 28.61 -38.25
CA TYR A 120 -10.92 27.29 -38.78
C TYR A 120 -11.66 26.97 -40.07
N ASP A 121 -11.08 26.10 -40.89
CA ASP A 121 -11.75 25.42 -42.00
C ASP A 121 -11.69 23.90 -41.82
N VAL A 122 -12.43 23.15 -42.65
CA VAL A 122 -12.46 21.69 -42.60
C VAL A 122 -11.97 21.13 -43.93
N MET A 123 -11.05 20.18 -43.88
CA MET A 123 -10.49 19.50 -45.05
C MET A 123 -10.34 17.99 -44.82
N SER A 124 -10.10 17.23 -45.90
CA SER A 124 -9.80 15.80 -45.76
C SER A 124 -8.37 15.59 -45.27
N ALA A 125 -8.09 14.45 -44.62
CA ALA A 125 -6.72 14.08 -44.25
C ALA A 125 -5.76 14.09 -45.45
N GLN A 126 -6.20 13.63 -46.62
CA GLN A 126 -5.43 13.70 -47.86
C GLN A 126 -5.10 15.14 -48.28
N ALA A 127 -6.08 16.05 -48.23
CA ALA A 127 -5.88 17.46 -48.56
C ALA A 127 -4.92 18.14 -47.57
N ALA A 128 -4.96 17.77 -46.29
CA ALA A 128 -4.01 18.24 -45.29
C ALA A 128 -2.59 17.76 -45.59
N ILE A 129 -2.40 16.49 -45.98
CA ILE A 129 -1.07 16.02 -46.42
C ILE A 129 -0.62 16.79 -47.68
N ASP A 130 -1.50 16.95 -48.68
CA ASP A 130 -1.16 17.71 -49.90
C ASP A 130 -0.76 19.16 -49.59
N ALA A 131 -1.41 19.81 -48.62
CA ALA A 131 -1.12 21.18 -48.18
C ALA A 131 0.21 21.28 -47.40
N TYR A 132 0.49 20.30 -46.53
CA TYR A 132 1.57 20.39 -45.55
C TYR A 132 2.78 19.48 -45.80
N ALA A 133 2.74 18.58 -46.79
CA ALA A 133 3.83 17.63 -47.05
C ALA A 133 5.20 18.32 -47.17
N ARG A 134 5.25 19.52 -47.76
CA ARG A 134 6.50 20.31 -47.90
C ARG A 134 7.12 20.79 -46.59
N ARG A 135 6.40 20.71 -45.47
CA ARG A 135 6.94 20.97 -44.12
C ARG A 135 7.76 19.78 -43.60
N ALA A 136 7.56 18.58 -44.13
CA ALA A 136 8.34 17.40 -43.80
C ALA A 136 9.52 17.20 -44.76
N ALA A 137 10.64 16.71 -44.25
CA ALA A 137 11.86 16.44 -44.99
C ALA A 137 11.94 15.01 -45.57
N GLY A 138 11.09 14.11 -45.11
CA GLY A 138 11.06 12.71 -45.58
C GLY A 138 10.21 11.80 -44.70
N VAL A 139 10.48 10.49 -44.78
CA VAL A 139 9.77 9.44 -44.03
C VAL A 139 10.72 8.67 -43.12
N VAL A 140 10.26 8.40 -41.91
CA VAL A 140 10.79 7.36 -41.01
C VAL A 140 9.85 6.16 -41.06
N VAL A 141 10.36 4.99 -41.40
CA VAL A 141 9.59 3.75 -41.53
C VAL A 141 9.80 2.87 -40.29
N TYR A 142 8.72 2.59 -39.57
CA TYR A 142 8.75 1.66 -38.44
C TYR A 142 8.61 0.21 -38.92
N ASP A 143 9.06 -0.75 -38.10
CA ASP A 143 8.93 -2.18 -38.35
C ASP A 143 7.74 -2.75 -37.54
N PRO A 144 6.63 -3.18 -38.18
CA PRO A 144 5.46 -3.72 -37.48
C PRO A 144 5.75 -4.96 -36.62
N SER A 145 6.85 -5.69 -36.88
CA SER A 145 7.26 -6.84 -36.08
C SER A 145 8.06 -6.47 -34.83
N ARG A 146 8.42 -5.18 -34.70
CA ARG A 146 9.21 -4.59 -33.62
C ARG A 146 8.48 -3.37 -33.06
N PRO A 147 7.51 -3.54 -32.15
CA PRO A 147 6.69 -2.43 -31.66
C PRO A 147 7.50 -1.23 -31.14
N GLU A 148 8.65 -1.46 -30.48
CA GLU A 148 9.56 -0.42 -29.99
C GLU A 148 10.05 0.55 -31.09
N SER A 149 10.03 0.12 -32.36
CA SER A 149 10.41 0.94 -33.49
C SER A 149 9.48 2.13 -33.73
N ILE A 150 8.24 2.11 -33.22
CA ILE A 150 7.31 3.24 -33.34
C ILE A 150 7.74 4.36 -32.38
N ASP A 151 8.14 4.04 -31.15
CA ASP A 151 8.58 5.03 -30.16
C ASP A 151 9.93 5.65 -30.58
N ILE A 152 10.89 4.79 -30.93
CA ILE A 152 12.17 5.23 -31.48
C ILE A 152 11.96 6.03 -32.77
N GLY A 153 11.04 5.57 -33.63
CA GLY A 153 10.66 6.24 -34.87
C GLY A 153 10.03 7.61 -34.64
N THR A 154 9.27 7.79 -33.56
CA THR A 154 8.68 9.08 -33.16
C THR A 154 9.76 10.08 -32.78
N VAL A 155 10.78 9.65 -32.01
CA VAL A 155 11.92 10.51 -31.67
C VAL A 155 12.72 10.89 -32.92
N LEU A 156 12.99 9.91 -33.81
CA LEU A 156 13.68 10.16 -35.08
C LEU A 156 12.90 11.11 -36.00
N ALA A 157 11.59 10.89 -36.13
CA ALA A 157 10.67 11.74 -36.90
C ALA A 157 10.73 13.19 -36.43
N ALA A 158 10.68 13.39 -35.10
CA ALA A 158 10.77 14.71 -34.50
C ALA A 158 12.11 15.40 -34.79
N GLN A 159 13.23 14.69 -34.69
CA GLN A 159 14.58 15.23 -34.90
C GLN A 159 14.90 15.50 -36.37
N GLN A 160 14.30 14.75 -37.29
CA GLN A 160 14.58 14.84 -38.73
C GLN A 160 13.49 15.60 -39.50
N ASN A 161 12.48 16.15 -38.81
CA ASN A 161 11.29 16.75 -39.42
C ASN A 161 10.63 15.80 -40.44
N ALA A 162 10.47 14.54 -40.08
CA ALA A 162 9.99 13.49 -40.98
C ALA A 162 8.64 12.93 -40.51
N VAL A 163 7.79 12.50 -41.43
CA VAL A 163 6.57 11.78 -41.06
C VAL A 163 6.89 10.34 -40.68
N LEU A 164 6.21 9.81 -39.66
CA LEU A 164 6.32 8.41 -39.23
C LEU A 164 5.27 7.57 -39.96
N ALA A 165 5.71 6.56 -40.69
CA ALA A 165 4.81 5.70 -41.48
C ALA A 165 5.18 4.22 -41.35
N GLY A 166 4.20 3.36 -41.60
CA GLY A 166 4.43 1.94 -41.79
C GLY A 166 4.91 1.63 -43.21
N PRO A 167 5.40 0.42 -43.46
CA PRO A 167 5.86 -0.01 -44.79
C PRO A 167 4.76 0.04 -45.85
N ASP A 168 3.48 -0.05 -45.43
CA ASP A 168 2.30 0.04 -46.28
C ASP A 168 2.10 1.42 -46.92
N LEU A 169 2.51 2.50 -46.25
CA LEU A 169 2.35 3.89 -46.73
C LEU A 169 3.65 4.54 -47.19
N ALA A 170 4.81 4.01 -46.79
CA ALA A 170 6.12 4.59 -47.11
C ALA A 170 6.34 4.76 -48.63
N GLY A 171 6.03 3.73 -49.43
CA GLY A 171 6.17 3.78 -50.88
C GLY A 171 5.24 4.78 -51.55
N TRP A 172 4.01 4.90 -51.05
CA TRP A 172 3.03 5.88 -51.54
C TRP A 172 3.47 7.31 -51.23
N LEU A 173 3.92 7.58 -50.00
CA LEU A 173 4.45 8.89 -49.58
C LEU A 173 5.65 9.31 -50.45
N SER A 174 6.58 8.37 -50.69
CA SER A 174 7.74 8.62 -51.55
C SER A 174 7.32 8.92 -52.99
N SER A 175 6.40 8.13 -53.56
CA SER A 175 5.96 8.28 -54.95
C SER A 175 5.15 9.56 -55.19
N ARG A 176 4.29 9.96 -54.24
CA ARG A 176 3.39 11.11 -54.39
C ARG A 176 4.07 12.45 -54.08
N TYR A 177 4.88 12.50 -53.02
CA TYR A 177 5.46 13.75 -52.52
C TYR A 177 6.97 13.85 -52.73
N GLY A 178 7.61 12.83 -53.30
CA GLY A 178 9.06 12.79 -53.48
C GLY A 178 9.82 12.62 -52.16
N PHE A 179 9.18 12.11 -51.11
CA PHE A 179 9.83 11.95 -49.83
C PHE A 179 10.95 10.90 -49.87
N PRO A 180 12.17 11.24 -49.46
CA PRO A 180 13.21 10.25 -49.23
C PRO A 180 12.88 9.43 -47.97
N ILE A 181 13.25 8.14 -48.01
CA ILE A 181 13.28 7.29 -46.82
C ILE A 181 14.53 7.65 -46.02
N LEU A 182 14.36 8.41 -44.93
CA LEU A 182 15.48 8.88 -44.11
C LEU A 182 15.97 7.79 -43.14
N PHE A 183 15.03 6.97 -42.68
CA PHE A 183 15.30 5.83 -41.83
C PHE A 183 14.25 4.74 -42.05
N ASP A 184 14.67 3.49 -42.15
CA ASP A 184 13.80 2.32 -42.19
C ASP A 184 14.33 1.30 -41.18
N TYR A 185 13.57 1.08 -40.10
CA TYR A 185 14.00 0.25 -38.97
C TYR A 185 14.32 -1.18 -39.41
N ALA A 186 13.51 -1.75 -40.31
CA ALA A 186 13.67 -3.12 -40.78
C ALA A 186 14.93 -3.29 -41.65
N GLN A 187 15.37 -2.22 -42.33
CA GLN A 187 16.54 -2.21 -43.21
C GLN A 187 17.85 -1.80 -42.52
N LYS A 188 17.84 -1.57 -41.20
CA LYS A 188 19.03 -1.21 -40.40
C LYS A 188 19.50 -2.40 -39.56
N PRO A 189 20.50 -3.18 -39.99
CA PRO A 189 20.91 -4.43 -39.33
C PRO A 189 21.35 -4.25 -37.88
N ASP A 190 21.89 -3.07 -37.57
CA ASP A 190 22.39 -2.64 -36.27
C ASP A 190 21.29 -2.22 -35.28
N TRP A 191 20.08 -1.93 -35.78
CA TRP A 191 18.87 -1.77 -34.95
C TRP A 191 18.09 -3.07 -34.86
N ARG A 192 17.90 -3.75 -36.00
CA ARG A 192 17.12 -5.00 -36.09
C ARG A 192 17.70 -6.14 -35.24
N SER A 193 19.01 -6.17 -35.03
CA SER A 193 19.70 -7.20 -34.24
C SER A 193 19.54 -7.03 -32.72
N LEU A 194 19.11 -5.86 -32.25
CA LEU A 194 18.91 -5.57 -30.85
C LEU A 194 17.55 -6.09 -30.37
N ASP A 195 17.44 -6.53 -29.13
CA ASP A 195 16.15 -6.65 -28.47
C ASP A 195 15.60 -5.27 -28.07
N ALA A 196 14.39 -5.21 -27.51
CA ALA A 196 13.78 -3.93 -27.16
C ALA A 196 14.62 -3.14 -26.14
N ILE A 197 15.21 -3.82 -25.14
CA ILE A 197 16.11 -3.18 -24.17
C ILE A 197 17.34 -2.60 -24.87
N GLY A 198 18.01 -3.37 -25.72
CA GLY A 198 19.17 -2.92 -26.46
C GLY A 198 18.86 -1.75 -27.40
N ALA A 199 17.68 -1.76 -28.03
CA ALA A 199 17.22 -0.69 -28.90
C ALA A 199 17.00 0.62 -28.12
N TYR A 200 16.34 0.57 -26.96
CA TYR A 200 16.19 1.74 -26.09
C TYR A 200 17.51 2.20 -25.47
N ASP A 201 18.39 1.30 -25.06
CA ASP A 201 19.72 1.65 -24.56
C ASP A 201 20.53 2.40 -25.63
N ARG A 202 20.38 2.01 -26.90
CA ARG A 202 20.98 2.72 -28.03
C ARG A 202 20.31 4.07 -28.27
N ALA A 203 18.98 4.12 -28.30
CA ALA A 203 18.23 5.38 -28.45
C ALA A 203 18.58 6.38 -27.34
N LEU A 204 18.76 5.91 -26.11
CA LEU A 204 19.19 6.73 -24.98
C LEU A 204 20.60 7.31 -25.18
N ARG A 205 21.51 6.58 -25.83
CA ARG A 205 22.85 7.09 -26.15
C ARG A 205 22.88 8.04 -27.34
N GLU A 206 22.11 7.75 -28.40
CA GLU A 206 22.24 8.42 -29.70
C GLU A 206 21.17 9.49 -29.98
N LEU A 207 19.99 9.35 -29.37
CA LEU A 207 18.83 10.20 -29.65
C LEU A 207 18.49 11.12 -28.48
N TYR A 208 18.53 10.63 -27.24
CA TYR A 208 18.21 11.43 -26.05
C TYR A 208 19.03 12.73 -25.91
N PRO A 209 20.35 12.78 -26.22
CA PRO A 209 21.12 14.03 -26.13
C PRO A 209 20.62 15.20 -27.00
N ARG A 210 19.74 14.91 -27.97
CA ARG A 210 19.10 15.91 -28.86
C ARG A 210 17.58 16.03 -28.62
N ALA A 211 17.05 15.30 -27.64
CA ALA A 211 15.65 15.42 -27.23
C ALA A 211 15.46 16.66 -26.37
N TYR A 212 14.21 17.10 -26.23
CA TYR A 212 13.86 18.17 -25.31
C TYR A 212 14.11 17.71 -23.85
N PRO A 213 14.92 18.44 -23.06
CA PRO A 213 15.44 17.93 -21.79
C PRO A 213 14.43 17.91 -20.64
N ASP A 214 13.39 18.75 -20.72
CA ASP A 214 12.44 18.94 -19.62
C ASP A 214 11.16 18.09 -19.76
N LEU A 215 11.13 17.12 -20.69
CA LEU A 215 10.03 16.17 -20.86
C LEU A 215 10.55 14.78 -21.19
N LEU A 216 9.95 13.77 -20.56
CA LEU A 216 10.02 12.37 -21.00
C LEU A 216 8.62 11.88 -21.37
N ALA A 217 8.55 10.80 -22.13
CA ALA A 217 7.29 10.11 -22.38
C ALA A 217 7.42 8.59 -22.22
N ILE A 218 6.47 7.99 -21.51
CA ILE A 218 6.23 6.55 -21.51
C ILE A 218 4.94 6.27 -22.29
N LEU A 219 5.01 5.44 -23.32
CA LEU A 219 3.88 5.31 -24.25
C LEU A 219 3.84 3.94 -24.93
N PRO A 220 2.79 3.10 -24.74
CA PRO A 220 2.63 1.89 -25.52
C PRO A 220 2.70 2.22 -27.03
N PRO A 221 3.47 1.46 -27.83
CA PRO A 221 3.73 1.80 -29.23
C PRO A 221 2.50 2.05 -30.11
N ASP A 222 1.37 1.42 -29.81
CA ASP A 222 0.11 1.56 -30.55
C ASP A 222 -0.69 2.83 -30.20
N ARG A 223 -0.34 3.51 -29.10
CA ARG A 223 -0.96 4.78 -28.70
C ARG A 223 -0.42 5.90 -29.58
N TRP A 224 -1.31 6.55 -30.32
CA TRP A 224 -0.94 7.49 -31.39
C TRP A 224 -1.39 8.92 -31.12
N ALA A 225 -2.37 9.14 -30.23
CA ALA A 225 -3.10 10.40 -30.10
C ALA A 225 -2.20 11.57 -29.66
N ILE A 226 -1.39 11.38 -28.62
CA ILE A 226 -0.46 12.41 -28.09
C ILE A 226 0.79 12.62 -28.96
N ARG A 227 1.03 11.77 -29.96
CA ARG A 227 2.29 11.83 -30.73
C ARG A 227 2.43 13.13 -31.52
N ASP A 228 1.35 13.87 -31.75
CA ASP A 228 1.41 15.22 -32.29
C ASP A 228 2.25 16.15 -31.39
N TYR A 229 2.01 16.14 -30.09
CA TYR A 229 2.75 16.95 -29.13
C TYR A 229 4.16 16.41 -28.89
N LEU A 230 4.34 15.08 -28.78
CA LEU A 230 5.66 14.48 -28.59
C LEU A 230 6.59 14.76 -29.79
N VAL A 231 6.03 14.73 -31.01
CA VAL A 231 6.74 15.19 -32.20
C VAL A 231 6.96 16.69 -32.11
N GLN A 232 5.94 17.53 -31.86
CA GLN A 232 6.10 18.99 -31.78
C GLN A 232 7.25 19.43 -30.86
N THR A 233 7.37 18.82 -29.68
CA THR A 233 8.41 19.15 -28.69
C THR A 233 9.74 18.44 -28.91
N GLY A 234 9.77 17.31 -29.63
CA GLY A 234 10.97 16.48 -29.71
C GLY A 234 11.25 15.73 -28.41
N THR A 235 10.21 15.28 -27.72
CA THR A 235 10.30 14.52 -26.47
C THR A 235 10.85 13.12 -26.71
N PHE A 236 11.68 12.63 -25.80
CA PHE A 236 12.16 11.24 -25.84
C PHE A 236 11.06 10.28 -25.37
N VAL A 237 10.78 9.26 -26.18
CA VAL A 237 9.69 8.29 -25.95
C VAL A 237 10.28 6.90 -25.71
N PHE A 238 9.77 6.21 -24.69
CA PHE A 238 10.14 4.82 -24.43
C PHE A 238 8.95 4.01 -23.92
N TYR A 239 9.04 2.68 -24.01
CA TYR A 239 8.07 1.78 -23.40
C TYR A 239 8.69 0.42 -23.10
N LEU A 240 8.69 0.06 -21.83
CA LEU A 240 9.06 -1.25 -21.33
C LEU A 240 7.97 -1.73 -20.37
N THR A 241 7.83 -3.04 -20.23
CA THR A 241 6.89 -3.62 -19.27
C THR A 241 7.25 -3.17 -17.85
N GLN A 242 6.22 -2.89 -17.05
CA GLN A 242 6.38 -2.46 -15.66
C GLN A 242 5.82 -3.52 -14.71
N GLY A 243 6.12 -3.40 -13.42
CA GLY A 243 5.50 -4.22 -12.38
C GLY A 243 5.73 -5.74 -12.48
N ILE A 244 4.69 -6.56 -12.23
CA ILE A 244 4.83 -8.02 -12.04
C ILE A 244 5.20 -8.71 -13.34
N LEU A 245 4.87 -8.05 -14.44
CA LEU A 245 5.08 -8.51 -15.78
C LEU A 245 6.48 -8.13 -16.30
N ALA A 246 7.19 -7.23 -15.61
CA ALA A 246 8.54 -6.81 -15.99
C ALA A 246 9.60 -7.83 -15.55
N SER A 247 10.53 -8.12 -16.44
CA SER A 247 11.79 -8.78 -16.06
C SER A 247 12.70 -7.81 -15.30
N PRO A 248 13.63 -8.33 -14.45
CA PRO A 248 14.61 -7.47 -13.77
C PRO A 248 15.43 -6.59 -14.72
N MET A 249 15.65 -7.06 -15.95
CA MET A 249 16.39 -6.34 -16.99
C MET A 249 15.59 -5.17 -17.56
N GLU A 250 14.27 -5.32 -17.74
CA GLU A 250 13.37 -4.23 -18.15
C GLU A 250 13.24 -3.16 -17.06
N THR A 251 13.13 -3.58 -15.79
CA THR A 251 13.15 -2.66 -14.64
C THR A 251 14.46 -1.87 -14.61
N ALA A 252 15.61 -2.56 -14.73
CA ALA A 252 16.91 -1.89 -14.77
C ALA A 252 17.05 -0.93 -15.96
N ALA A 253 16.50 -1.27 -17.12
CA ALA A 253 16.50 -0.40 -18.30
C ALA A 253 15.63 0.84 -18.11
N THR A 254 14.44 0.69 -17.52
CA THR A 254 13.58 1.80 -17.13
C THR A 254 14.31 2.76 -16.17
N MET A 255 14.95 2.22 -15.13
CA MET A 255 15.73 3.04 -14.19
C MET A 255 16.90 3.78 -14.86
N ARG A 256 17.58 3.18 -15.85
CA ARG A 256 18.63 3.85 -16.64
C ARG A 256 18.08 5.06 -17.40
N ILE A 257 16.92 4.92 -18.04
CA ILE A 257 16.26 6.01 -18.77
C ILE A 257 15.86 7.13 -17.80
N LEU A 258 15.24 6.78 -16.67
CA LEU A 258 14.85 7.75 -15.66
C LEU A 258 16.06 8.50 -15.07
N ALA A 259 17.18 7.83 -14.86
CA ALA A 259 18.40 8.44 -14.34
C ALA A 259 19.12 9.35 -15.35
N ALA A 260 18.95 9.12 -16.66
CA ALA A 260 19.59 9.92 -17.69
C ALA A 260 18.95 11.31 -17.85
N ALA A 261 17.69 11.47 -17.44
CA ALA A 261 16.96 12.72 -17.59
C ALA A 261 16.94 13.58 -16.32
N PRO A 262 16.87 14.92 -16.46
CA PRO A 262 16.84 15.83 -15.32
C PRO A 262 15.79 15.45 -14.26
N ARG A 263 16.07 15.77 -13.00
CA ARG A 263 15.09 15.70 -11.92
C ARG A 263 14.10 16.87 -12.04
N GLY A 264 12.91 16.72 -11.49
CA GLY A 264 11.86 17.74 -11.46
C GLY A 264 11.02 17.85 -12.74
N ILE A 265 11.20 16.94 -13.71
CA ILE A 265 10.50 16.98 -14.99
C ILE A 265 9.25 16.06 -15.00
N PRO A 266 8.22 16.35 -15.81
CA PRO A 266 7.12 15.44 -16.06
C PRO A 266 7.52 14.26 -16.96
N ILE A 267 6.86 13.14 -16.74
CA ILE A 267 6.77 12.01 -17.68
C ILE A 267 5.36 11.99 -18.23
N LEU A 268 5.22 12.23 -19.54
CA LEU A 268 3.94 12.25 -20.23
C LEU A 268 3.55 10.84 -20.72
N GLY A 269 2.25 10.57 -20.73
CA GLY A 269 1.70 9.30 -21.20
C GLY A 269 1.46 8.33 -20.05
N TRP A 270 1.14 7.09 -20.40
CA TRP A 270 0.79 6.05 -19.45
C TRP A 270 1.30 4.70 -19.95
N PHE A 271 0.96 3.62 -19.26
CA PHE A 271 1.36 2.26 -19.61
C PHE A 271 0.28 1.28 -19.20
N ASN A 272 0.37 0.04 -19.69
CA ASN A 272 -0.62 -0.97 -19.33
C ASN A 272 -0.44 -1.38 -17.86
N SER A 273 -1.47 -1.17 -17.03
CA SER A 273 -1.51 -1.63 -15.63
C SER A 273 -2.74 -2.49 -15.33
N PRO A 274 -2.79 -3.74 -15.81
CA PRO A 274 -3.94 -4.61 -15.63
C PRO A 274 -4.16 -5.06 -14.17
N THR A 275 -3.15 -4.91 -13.32
CA THR A 275 -3.19 -5.44 -11.95
C THR A 275 -2.99 -4.37 -10.87
N LEU A 276 -2.90 -3.07 -11.23
CA LEU A 276 -2.44 -1.94 -10.40
C LEU A 276 -0.98 -2.03 -9.95
N THR A 277 -0.38 -3.21 -10.12
CA THR A 277 0.98 -3.47 -9.69
C THR A 277 1.94 -2.62 -10.52
N GLU A 278 1.76 -2.61 -11.83
CA GLU A 278 2.57 -1.84 -12.78
C GLU A 278 2.56 -0.33 -12.45
N GLU A 279 1.39 0.23 -12.15
CA GLU A 279 1.24 1.62 -11.73
C GLU A 279 2.10 1.92 -10.50
N ASN A 280 1.88 1.16 -9.43
CA ASN A 280 2.58 1.38 -8.17
C ASN A 280 4.11 1.26 -8.34
N SER A 281 4.61 0.29 -9.11
CA SER A 281 6.06 0.16 -9.34
C SER A 281 6.64 1.32 -10.15
N PHE A 282 5.99 1.73 -11.23
CA PHE A 282 6.55 2.77 -12.09
C PHE A 282 6.53 4.14 -11.40
N VAL A 283 5.42 4.49 -10.72
CA VAL A 283 5.32 5.77 -10.00
C VAL A 283 6.33 5.85 -8.86
N GLN A 284 6.63 4.73 -8.17
CA GLN A 284 7.73 4.68 -7.19
C GLN A 284 9.10 4.93 -7.84
N MET A 285 9.41 4.27 -8.96
CA MET A 285 10.67 4.49 -9.68
C MET A 285 10.81 5.93 -10.19
N ALA A 286 9.73 6.49 -10.73
CA ALA A 286 9.68 7.88 -11.20
C ALA A 286 9.89 8.86 -10.03
N SER A 287 9.18 8.66 -8.91
CA SER A 287 9.30 9.50 -7.70
C SER A 287 10.72 9.46 -7.13
N ALA A 288 11.34 8.27 -7.05
CA ALA A 288 12.73 8.10 -6.61
C ALA A 288 13.74 8.79 -7.55
N ALA A 289 13.43 8.87 -8.85
CA ALA A 289 14.17 9.63 -9.85
C ALA A 289 13.83 11.14 -9.87
N GLY A 290 13.01 11.60 -8.92
CA GLY A 290 12.60 13.00 -8.76
C GLY A 290 11.65 13.49 -9.86
N LYS A 291 10.89 12.57 -10.48
CA LYS A 291 9.96 12.84 -11.59
C LYS A 291 8.53 12.55 -11.16
N PHE A 292 7.57 13.10 -11.91
CA PHE A 292 6.14 12.89 -11.70
C PHE A 292 5.48 12.52 -13.02
N VAL A 293 4.40 11.74 -12.96
CA VAL A 293 3.73 11.17 -14.14
C VAL A 293 2.46 11.95 -14.46
N VAL A 294 2.17 12.13 -15.74
CA VAL A 294 0.95 12.77 -16.23
C VAL A 294 0.35 11.87 -17.31
N GLY A 295 -0.78 11.23 -17.00
CA GLY A 295 -1.54 10.43 -17.98
C GLY A 295 -2.12 11.34 -19.05
N VAL A 296 -1.81 11.08 -20.33
CA VAL A 296 -2.26 11.89 -21.48
C VAL A 296 -2.09 11.11 -22.81
N GLN A 297 -2.08 9.78 -22.79
CA GLN A 297 -1.70 8.97 -23.95
C GLN A 297 -2.75 8.96 -25.09
N ASP A 298 -4.02 9.16 -24.73
CA ASP A 298 -5.20 9.05 -25.59
C ASP A 298 -5.87 10.42 -25.86
N VAL A 299 -5.27 11.51 -25.39
CA VAL A 299 -5.70 12.89 -25.68
C VAL A 299 -5.06 13.39 -26.99
N PRO A 300 -5.86 13.65 -28.05
CA PRO A 300 -5.34 14.18 -29.31
C PRO A 300 -5.20 15.71 -29.27
N ASN A 301 -4.49 16.26 -30.26
CA ASN A 301 -4.40 17.70 -30.50
C ASN A 301 -3.77 18.50 -29.35
N VAL A 302 -2.99 17.87 -28.47
CA VAL A 302 -2.29 18.56 -27.38
C VAL A 302 -1.33 19.62 -27.96
N SER A 303 -0.78 19.40 -29.16
CA SER A 303 0.01 20.39 -29.91
C SER A 303 -0.74 21.67 -30.27
N VAL A 304 -2.09 21.62 -30.28
CA VAL A 304 -2.98 22.77 -30.50
C VAL A 304 -3.43 23.36 -29.17
N LEU A 305 -3.88 22.52 -28.23
CA LEU A 305 -4.45 22.96 -26.96
C LEU A 305 -3.45 23.79 -26.14
N THR A 306 -2.18 23.40 -26.13
CA THR A 306 -1.09 24.12 -25.44
C THR A 306 -0.85 25.55 -25.97
N ALA A 307 -1.32 25.89 -27.18
CA ALA A 307 -1.10 27.21 -27.77
C ALA A 307 -2.17 28.24 -27.39
N LEU A 308 -3.20 27.83 -26.64
CA LEU A 308 -4.35 28.66 -26.27
C LEU A 308 -4.45 28.80 -24.75
N GLY A 309 -4.99 29.93 -24.27
CA GLY A 309 -5.36 30.13 -22.86
C GLY A 309 -4.23 30.28 -21.82
N ARG A 310 -2.97 29.95 -22.13
CA ARG A 310 -1.86 29.93 -21.14
C ARG A 310 -1.53 31.27 -20.46
N ASN A 311 -1.94 32.38 -21.06
CA ASN A 311 -1.72 33.74 -20.52
C ASN A 311 -2.97 34.31 -19.84
N GLU A 312 -4.07 33.55 -19.79
CA GLU A 312 -5.30 33.94 -19.12
C GLU A 312 -5.22 33.59 -17.62
N THR A 313 -6.01 34.30 -16.80
CA THR A 313 -6.20 33.89 -15.41
C THR A 313 -7.35 32.90 -15.37
N HIS A 314 -7.07 31.65 -15.03
CA HIS A 314 -8.10 30.64 -14.84
C HIS A 314 -8.66 30.77 -13.42
N ARG A 315 -9.97 30.91 -13.29
CA ARG A 315 -10.65 30.98 -11.99
C ARG A 315 -11.85 30.07 -11.97
N GLN A 316 -12.03 29.39 -10.86
CA GLN A 316 -13.26 28.65 -10.62
C GLN A 316 -14.39 29.67 -10.48
N VAL A 317 -15.36 29.64 -11.41
CA VAL A 317 -16.54 30.48 -11.31
C VAL A 317 -17.29 30.08 -10.02
N SER A 318 -17.35 30.98 -9.04
CA SER A 318 -18.18 30.82 -7.84
C SER A 318 -19.35 31.80 -7.91
N PRO A 319 -20.51 31.42 -8.48
CA PRO A 319 -21.69 32.28 -8.47
C PRO A 319 -22.22 32.31 -7.03
N THR A 320 -21.81 33.31 -6.25
CA THR A 320 -22.20 33.56 -4.85
C THR A 320 -22.01 32.34 -3.95
N ALA A 321 -20.86 32.25 -3.26
CA ALA A 321 -20.65 31.21 -2.25
C ALA A 321 -21.83 31.22 -1.26
N PRO A 322 -22.46 30.06 -0.97
CA PRO A 322 -23.43 29.96 0.12
C PRO A 322 -22.80 30.50 1.40
N PRO A 323 -23.58 31.10 2.33
CA PRO A 323 -23.04 31.46 3.63
C PRO A 323 -22.38 30.23 4.26
N ALA A 324 -21.20 30.44 4.86
CA ALA A 324 -20.44 29.36 5.47
C ALA A 324 -21.33 28.57 6.43
N PRO A 325 -21.45 27.24 6.28
CA PRO A 325 -22.33 26.45 7.13
C PRO A 325 -21.88 26.53 8.59
N VAL A 326 -22.86 26.60 9.49
CA VAL A 326 -22.61 26.59 10.93
C VAL A 326 -22.55 25.15 11.40
N LEU A 327 -21.52 24.81 12.18
CA LEU A 327 -21.34 23.47 12.71
C LEU A 327 -22.53 23.04 13.60
N GLN A 328 -23.20 21.99 13.15
CA GLN A 328 -24.27 21.26 13.86
C GLN A 328 -23.87 19.79 14.04
N ASP A 329 -24.61 19.07 14.89
CA ASP A 329 -24.42 17.63 15.14
C ASP A 329 -25.01 16.79 14.00
N LYS A 330 -24.40 16.90 12.82
CA LYS A 330 -24.73 16.23 11.56
C LYS A 330 -23.54 15.47 11.01
N THR A 331 -23.79 14.56 10.08
CA THR A 331 -22.75 13.99 9.21
C THR A 331 -22.58 14.84 7.96
N TYR A 332 -21.40 15.41 7.75
CA TYR A 332 -21.04 16.17 6.55
C TYR A 332 -20.31 15.28 5.56
N VAL A 333 -20.73 15.33 4.29
CA VAL A 333 -20.22 14.45 3.23
C VAL A 333 -19.71 15.26 2.04
N VAL A 334 -18.52 14.90 1.55
CA VAL A 334 -18.02 15.31 0.21
C VAL A 334 -18.09 14.11 -0.73
N LEU A 335 -18.58 14.33 -1.96
CA LEU A 335 -18.50 13.35 -3.05
C LEU A 335 -17.32 13.72 -3.97
N GLY A 336 -16.19 13.05 -3.77
CA GLY A 336 -14.97 13.22 -4.55
C GLY A 336 -14.96 12.37 -5.81
N ILE A 337 -14.76 13.01 -6.96
CA ILE A 337 -14.52 12.38 -8.25
C ILE A 337 -12.99 12.30 -8.47
N PRO A 338 -12.40 11.10 -8.45
CA PRO A 338 -10.94 10.88 -8.54
C PRO A 338 -10.42 10.93 -9.99
N ASP A 339 -9.19 10.48 -10.19
CA ASP A 339 -8.52 10.24 -11.49
C ASP A 339 -8.24 11.48 -12.35
N GLY A 340 -8.45 12.69 -11.83
CA GLY A 340 -8.20 13.95 -12.53
C GLY A 340 -6.74 14.24 -12.85
N ASP A 341 -5.79 13.50 -12.26
CA ASP A 341 -4.35 13.59 -12.55
C ASP A 341 -4.04 13.10 -13.97
N ASN A 342 -4.93 12.27 -14.49
CA ASN A 342 -4.93 11.75 -15.83
C ASN A 342 -5.80 12.61 -16.77
N LEU A 343 -5.17 13.26 -17.74
CA LEU A 343 -5.85 14.02 -18.78
C LEU A 343 -6.69 13.12 -19.71
N ASP A 344 -6.38 11.82 -19.81
CA ASP A 344 -7.23 10.85 -20.52
C ASP A 344 -8.59 10.70 -19.81
N PHE A 345 -8.62 10.76 -18.48
CA PHE A 345 -9.88 10.80 -17.72
C PHE A 345 -10.60 12.13 -17.92
N ALA A 346 -9.87 13.25 -17.77
CA ALA A 346 -10.42 14.59 -17.94
C ALA A 346 -10.98 14.83 -19.36
N ALA A 347 -10.38 14.29 -20.40
CA ALA A 347 -10.90 14.38 -21.77
C ALA A 347 -11.90 13.27 -22.10
N GLY A 348 -11.87 12.15 -21.39
CA GLY A 348 -12.68 10.95 -21.64
C GLY A 348 -13.84 10.82 -20.66
N ARG A 349 -13.70 9.94 -19.66
CA ARG A 349 -14.81 9.57 -18.76
C ARG A 349 -15.41 10.77 -18.01
N MET A 350 -14.60 11.76 -17.60
CA MET A 350 -15.12 12.97 -16.98
C MET A 350 -16.06 13.73 -17.90
N TRP A 351 -15.78 13.75 -19.22
CA TRP A 351 -16.64 14.40 -20.21
C TRP A 351 -18.05 13.82 -20.22
N ASP A 352 -18.16 12.49 -20.14
CA ASP A 352 -19.45 11.80 -20.09
C ASP A 352 -20.19 12.13 -18.79
N LEU A 353 -19.51 12.00 -17.65
CA LEU A 353 -20.07 12.33 -16.33
C LEU A 353 -20.51 13.79 -16.23
N TRP A 354 -19.76 14.71 -16.84
CA TRP A 354 -20.06 16.13 -16.85
C TRP A 354 -21.38 16.46 -17.56
N SER A 355 -21.84 15.57 -18.45
CA SER A 355 -23.11 15.71 -19.17
C SER A 355 -24.31 15.11 -18.42
N GLU A 356 -24.09 14.42 -17.29
CA GLU A 356 -25.16 13.74 -16.58
C GLU A 356 -26.12 14.72 -15.88
N PRO A 357 -27.46 14.50 -15.94
CA PRO A 357 -28.45 15.43 -15.37
C PRO A 357 -28.39 15.61 -13.86
N VAL A 358 -27.75 14.68 -13.13
CA VAL A 358 -27.59 14.77 -11.67
C VAL A 358 -26.53 15.79 -11.26
N ARG A 359 -25.60 16.15 -12.17
CA ARG A 359 -24.67 17.26 -11.95
C ARG A 359 -25.47 18.55 -11.73
N GLY A 360 -25.08 19.33 -10.72
CA GLY A 360 -25.79 20.55 -10.34
C GLY A 360 -27.02 20.33 -9.45
N THR A 361 -27.31 19.10 -9.01
CA THR A 361 -28.36 18.83 -8.02
C THR A 361 -27.83 18.66 -6.59
N ILE A 362 -26.56 18.26 -6.46
CA ILE A 362 -25.82 18.11 -5.20
C ILE A 362 -24.34 18.47 -5.43
N PRO A 363 -23.57 18.86 -4.39
CA PRO A 363 -22.14 19.13 -4.50
C PRO A 363 -21.31 17.93 -4.96
N PHE A 364 -20.39 18.17 -5.90
CA PHE A 364 -19.33 17.25 -6.32
C PHE A 364 -17.97 17.95 -6.30
N ALA A 365 -16.97 17.23 -5.84
CA ALA A 365 -15.58 17.65 -5.77
C ALA A 365 -14.78 16.95 -6.90
N TRP A 366 -14.50 17.67 -7.98
CA TRP A 366 -13.85 17.16 -9.18
C TRP A 366 -12.34 17.31 -9.07
N SER A 367 -11.60 16.21 -8.98
CA SER A 367 -10.15 16.28 -9.13
C SER A 367 -9.77 16.62 -10.57
N LEU A 368 -8.77 17.49 -10.76
CA LEU A 368 -8.18 17.82 -12.06
C LEU A 368 -6.69 18.09 -11.90
N ASN A 369 -5.91 17.79 -12.94
CA ASN A 369 -4.49 18.08 -12.97
C ASN A 369 -4.26 19.59 -13.19
N PRO A 370 -3.64 20.32 -12.24
CA PRO A 370 -3.42 21.75 -12.39
C PRO A 370 -2.45 22.10 -13.54
N LEU A 371 -1.69 21.14 -14.07
CA LEU A 371 -0.89 21.33 -15.29
C LEU A 371 -1.73 21.54 -16.55
N LEU A 372 -3.06 21.35 -16.50
CA LEU A 372 -3.94 21.72 -17.60
C LEU A 372 -3.77 23.19 -18.01
N VAL A 373 -3.46 24.11 -17.10
CA VAL A 373 -3.15 25.53 -17.43
C VAL A 373 -1.92 25.71 -18.34
N GLY A 374 -1.09 24.67 -18.48
CA GLY A 374 0.05 24.63 -19.40
C GLY A 374 -0.14 23.67 -20.57
N LEU A 375 -0.66 22.48 -20.32
CA LEU A 375 -0.77 21.39 -21.32
C LEU A 375 -2.01 21.49 -22.20
N ALA A 376 -3.16 21.83 -21.60
CA ALA A 376 -4.43 21.90 -22.32
C ALA A 376 -5.41 22.89 -21.67
N PRO A 377 -5.11 24.21 -21.65
CA PRO A 377 -5.98 25.19 -21.00
C PRO A 377 -7.43 25.18 -21.51
N PRO A 378 -7.70 24.95 -22.81
CA PRO A 378 -9.08 24.82 -23.28
C PRO A 378 -9.88 23.69 -22.64
N LEU A 379 -9.24 22.60 -22.20
CA LEU A 379 -9.92 21.52 -21.51
C LEU A 379 -10.32 21.95 -20.08
N LEU A 380 -9.45 22.68 -19.38
CA LEU A 380 -9.77 23.27 -18.07
C LEU A 380 -10.90 24.29 -18.18
N ASP A 381 -10.75 25.24 -19.11
CA ASP A 381 -11.71 26.35 -19.28
C ASP A 381 -13.11 25.82 -19.62
N ARG A 382 -13.21 24.74 -20.41
CA ARG A 382 -14.50 24.11 -20.72
C ARG A 382 -15.25 23.69 -19.45
N TYR A 383 -14.53 23.13 -18.48
CA TYR A 383 -15.12 22.73 -17.21
C TYR A 383 -15.45 23.93 -16.34
N TYR A 384 -14.57 24.94 -16.29
CA TYR A 384 -14.79 26.14 -15.48
C TYR A 384 -15.96 26.99 -16.00
N ASP A 385 -16.03 27.19 -17.32
CA ASP A 385 -17.06 28.01 -17.98
C ASP A 385 -18.47 27.41 -17.84
N SER A 386 -18.58 26.11 -17.61
CA SER A 386 -19.86 25.38 -17.48
C SER A 386 -20.13 24.81 -16.08
N ALA A 387 -19.30 25.17 -15.10
CA ALA A 387 -19.44 24.76 -13.71
C ALA A 387 -20.68 25.38 -13.06
N THR A 388 -21.37 24.60 -12.23
CA THR A 388 -22.44 25.08 -11.34
C THR A 388 -21.85 25.45 -9.98
N PRO A 389 -22.58 26.16 -9.09
CA PRO A 389 -22.14 26.38 -7.70
C PRO A 389 -21.85 25.10 -6.89
N PHE A 390 -22.32 23.95 -7.38
CA PHE A 390 -22.12 22.64 -6.78
C PHE A 390 -20.90 21.90 -7.34
N ASP A 391 -20.27 22.41 -8.39
CA ASP A 391 -19.02 21.86 -8.93
C ASP A 391 -17.84 22.61 -8.29
N ARG A 392 -16.98 21.87 -7.58
CA ARG A 392 -15.72 22.40 -7.05
C ARG A 392 -14.55 21.58 -7.55
N PHE A 393 -13.50 22.26 -8.00
CA PHE A 393 -12.30 21.61 -8.50
C PHE A 393 -11.20 21.64 -7.47
N LEU A 394 -10.45 20.54 -7.38
CA LEU A 394 -9.30 20.39 -6.49
C LEU A 394 -8.15 19.75 -7.26
N ALA A 395 -6.94 19.93 -6.76
CA ALA A 395 -5.77 19.33 -7.38
C ALA A 395 -5.77 17.82 -7.15
N SER A 396 -5.67 17.11 -8.26
CA SER A 396 -5.57 15.66 -8.29
C SER A 396 -4.24 15.14 -7.71
N PRO A 397 -4.17 13.84 -7.39
CA PRO A 397 -2.95 13.22 -6.89
C PRO A 397 -1.70 13.44 -7.75
N SER A 398 -0.56 13.86 -7.21
CA SER A 398 -0.32 14.36 -5.85
C SER A 398 0.07 15.85 -5.89
N GLY A 399 -0.68 16.65 -6.65
CA GLY A 399 -0.34 18.05 -6.96
C GLY A 399 -0.24 18.28 -8.45
N ALA A 400 0.90 18.79 -8.94
CA ALA A 400 1.13 18.99 -10.38
C ALA A 400 1.20 17.70 -11.21
N GLY A 401 1.27 16.54 -10.58
CA GLY A 401 1.23 15.26 -11.28
C GLY A 401 1.39 14.11 -10.31
N TYR A 402 1.23 12.90 -10.83
CA TYR A 402 1.19 11.73 -10.00
C TYR A 402 2.60 11.34 -9.53
N LEU A 403 2.79 11.43 -8.21
CA LEU A 403 4.03 11.18 -7.50
C LEU A 403 3.70 10.62 -6.11
N TYR A 404 4.58 9.79 -5.57
CA TYR A 404 4.50 9.27 -4.21
C TYR A 404 5.44 10.06 -3.29
N PRO A 405 4.92 10.92 -2.39
CA PRO A 405 5.72 11.86 -1.61
C PRO A 405 6.86 11.20 -0.82
N ASP A 406 6.60 10.07 -0.16
CA ASP A 406 7.58 9.39 0.68
C ASP A 406 8.62 8.57 -0.11
N TYR A 407 8.46 8.46 -1.43
CA TYR A 407 9.40 7.78 -2.32
C TYR A 407 10.31 8.75 -3.07
N THR A 408 10.16 10.05 -2.80
CA THR A 408 11.00 11.07 -3.41
C THR A 408 12.43 11.04 -2.86
N GLY A 409 13.39 11.37 -3.71
CA GLY A 409 14.78 11.52 -3.31
C GLY A 409 15.01 12.77 -2.44
N PRO A 410 16.17 12.85 -1.75
CA PRO A 410 16.50 14.01 -0.92
C PRO A 410 16.41 15.34 -1.69
N GLY A 411 15.59 16.26 -1.19
CA GLY A 411 15.41 17.60 -1.76
C GLY A 411 14.45 17.68 -2.96
N ASP A 412 13.89 16.57 -3.44
CA ASP A 412 12.94 16.59 -4.55
C ASP A 412 11.56 17.09 -4.15
N LEU A 413 11.03 16.60 -3.03
CA LEU A 413 9.67 16.95 -2.61
C LEU A 413 9.47 18.46 -2.39
N PRO A 414 10.33 19.19 -1.65
CA PRO A 414 10.17 20.64 -1.51
C PRO A 414 10.22 21.39 -2.85
N SER A 415 11.07 20.94 -3.78
CA SER A 415 11.13 21.51 -5.14
C SER A 415 9.84 21.23 -5.92
N PHE A 416 9.32 20.01 -5.85
CA PHE A 416 8.07 19.61 -6.51
C PHE A 416 6.85 20.33 -5.94
N VAL A 417 6.76 20.50 -4.62
CA VAL A 417 5.66 21.24 -3.97
C VAL A 417 5.71 22.71 -4.40
N ASN A 418 6.88 23.35 -4.41
CA ASN A 418 6.97 24.75 -4.90
C ASN A 418 6.57 24.88 -6.39
N PHE A 419 6.91 23.89 -7.22
CA PHE A 419 6.42 23.82 -8.60
C PHE A 419 4.90 23.64 -8.64
N THR A 420 4.36 22.76 -7.80
CA THR A 420 2.92 22.49 -7.66
C THR A 420 2.16 23.76 -7.29
N LYS A 421 2.58 24.47 -6.23
CA LYS A 421 1.95 25.72 -5.79
C LYS A 421 1.75 26.74 -6.91
N ARG A 422 2.73 26.90 -7.81
CA ARG A 422 2.61 27.81 -8.97
C ARG A 422 1.42 27.44 -9.86
N TYR A 423 1.21 26.15 -10.07
CA TYR A 423 0.14 25.63 -10.91
C TYR A 423 -1.21 25.57 -10.18
N LEU A 424 -1.21 25.33 -8.86
CA LEU A 424 -2.40 25.49 -8.02
C LEU A 424 -2.95 26.92 -8.08
N ASP A 425 -2.07 27.90 -7.92
CA ASP A 425 -2.43 29.33 -8.00
C ASP A 425 -2.95 29.71 -9.38
N ALA A 426 -2.33 29.19 -10.44
CA ALA A 426 -2.74 29.45 -11.81
C ALA A 426 -4.07 28.78 -12.17
N ALA A 427 -4.40 27.65 -11.54
CA ALA A 427 -5.63 26.90 -11.75
C ALA A 427 -6.74 27.27 -10.75
N ASP A 428 -6.48 28.15 -9.78
CA ASP A 428 -7.40 28.51 -8.70
C ASP A 428 -7.86 27.28 -7.90
N MET A 429 -6.93 26.37 -7.57
CA MET A 429 -7.17 25.16 -6.76
C MET A 429 -6.50 25.28 -5.40
N ASP A 430 -7.26 25.13 -4.32
CA ASP A 430 -6.79 25.34 -2.94
C ASP A 430 -6.79 24.07 -2.08
N VAL A 431 -7.42 22.99 -2.55
CA VAL A 431 -7.38 21.66 -1.92
C VAL A 431 -6.47 20.74 -2.74
N VAL A 432 -5.61 19.99 -2.06
CA VAL A 432 -4.72 19.00 -2.69
C VAL A 432 -5.10 17.60 -2.26
N TRP A 433 -5.30 16.71 -3.24
CA TRP A 433 -5.41 15.28 -3.02
C TRP A 433 -4.03 14.65 -3.19
N LEU A 434 -3.60 13.82 -2.24
CA LEU A 434 -2.35 13.08 -2.30
C LEU A 434 -2.63 11.58 -2.40
N LEU A 435 -1.82 10.91 -3.21
CA LEU A 435 -1.63 9.47 -3.18
C LEU A 435 -0.19 9.16 -2.81
N ASN A 436 0.00 8.04 -2.13
CA ASN A 436 1.30 7.47 -1.86
C ASN A 436 1.33 5.99 -2.26
N ALA A 437 2.49 5.37 -2.23
CA ALA A 437 2.62 4.00 -2.70
C ALA A 437 1.67 3.06 -1.95
N PHE A 438 0.97 2.21 -2.72
CA PHE A 438 0.05 1.25 -2.14
C PHE A 438 0.82 0.26 -1.25
N ALA A 439 0.54 0.32 0.05
CA ALA A 439 0.87 -0.74 0.98
C ALA A 439 -0.36 -1.61 1.21
N ALA A 440 -0.16 -2.81 1.72
CA ALA A 440 -1.24 -3.69 2.18
C ALA A 440 -1.58 -3.47 3.67
N SER A 441 -1.12 -2.34 4.20
CA SER A 441 -1.63 -1.77 5.44
C SER A 441 -1.99 -0.32 5.13
N GLU A 442 -2.49 0.42 6.12
CA GLU A 442 -2.72 1.86 5.98
C GLU A 442 -1.56 2.53 5.23
N ILE A 443 -1.91 3.29 4.20
CA ILE A 443 -0.94 4.01 3.39
C ILE A 443 -0.29 5.06 4.29
N THR A 444 1.02 4.89 4.51
CA THR A 444 1.79 5.74 5.41
C THR A 444 2.08 7.09 4.76
N TYR A 445 2.06 8.15 5.56
CA TYR A 445 2.61 9.44 5.20
C TYR A 445 3.56 9.88 6.29
N THR A 446 4.82 10.17 5.94
CA THR A 446 5.72 10.76 6.93
C THR A 446 5.26 12.17 7.28
N SER A 447 5.41 12.57 8.53
CA SER A 447 5.11 13.94 8.94
C SER A 447 5.93 14.95 8.14
N ALA A 448 7.17 14.62 7.75
CA ALA A 448 8.01 15.47 6.91
C ALA A 448 7.40 15.72 5.53
N SER A 449 6.87 14.68 4.87
CA SER A 449 6.21 14.84 3.57
C SER A 449 4.97 15.70 3.66
N LEU A 450 4.10 15.46 4.64
CA LEU A 450 2.90 16.27 4.82
C LEU A 450 3.23 17.72 5.21
N SER A 451 4.21 17.93 6.09
CA SER A 451 4.70 19.28 6.42
C SER A 451 5.23 20.03 5.19
N ALA A 452 5.89 19.34 4.26
CA ALA A 452 6.37 19.96 3.02
C ALA A 452 5.22 20.49 2.16
N TYR A 453 4.13 19.72 2.00
CA TYR A 453 2.91 20.19 1.32
C TYR A 453 2.25 21.35 2.08
N VAL A 454 2.09 21.23 3.40
CA VAL A 454 1.48 22.29 4.21
C VAL A 454 2.23 23.61 4.09
N ASP A 455 3.56 23.59 4.15
CA ASP A 455 4.37 24.81 4.04
C ASP A 455 4.42 25.36 2.62
N GLY A 456 4.59 24.50 1.63
CA GLY A 456 4.81 24.90 0.25
C GLY A 456 3.51 25.26 -0.48
N ASP A 457 2.48 24.42 -0.37
CA ASP A 457 1.21 24.64 -1.06
C ASP A 457 0.26 25.53 -0.25
N ARG A 458 0.36 25.52 1.09
CA ARG A 458 -0.59 26.18 2.01
C ARG A 458 -2.06 25.87 1.65
N PRO A 459 -2.43 24.58 1.53
CA PRO A 459 -3.74 24.19 1.05
C PRO A 459 -4.83 24.51 2.08
N ALA A 460 -6.03 24.83 1.60
CA ALA A 460 -7.25 24.92 2.41
C ALA A 460 -7.61 23.57 3.06
N GLY A 461 -7.15 22.46 2.47
CA GLY A 461 -7.19 21.14 3.08
C GLY A 461 -6.45 20.10 2.26
N VAL A 462 -6.04 19.02 2.91
CA VAL A 462 -5.34 17.89 2.29
C VAL A 462 -6.22 16.66 2.36
N VAL A 463 -6.44 16.01 1.22
CA VAL A 463 -7.15 14.73 1.13
C VAL A 463 -6.14 13.64 0.87
N LEU A 464 -6.21 12.55 1.61
CA LEU A 464 -5.27 11.43 1.45
C LEU A 464 -5.97 10.18 0.92
N ASP A 465 -5.33 9.62 -0.10
CA ASP A 465 -5.55 8.32 -0.72
C ASP A 465 -6.97 8.06 -1.22
N TYR A 466 -7.17 6.85 -1.73
CA TYR A 466 -8.47 6.23 -2.00
C TYR A 466 -8.60 4.96 -1.14
N ASP A 467 -8.35 5.10 0.16
CA ASP A 467 -8.04 3.96 1.01
C ASP A 467 -9.26 3.08 1.31
N ASP A 468 -9.18 1.81 0.92
CA ASP A 468 -10.13 0.75 1.28
C ASP A 468 -9.75 0.08 2.62
N GLN A 469 -8.59 0.44 3.17
CA GLN A 469 -8.00 -0.24 4.30
C GLN A 469 -8.38 0.41 5.64
N PRO A 470 -8.23 -0.35 6.73
CA PRO A 470 -8.21 0.18 8.08
C PRO A 470 -7.26 1.39 8.23
N ARG A 471 -7.77 2.51 8.75
CA ARG A 471 -6.99 3.74 8.99
C ARG A 471 -6.55 3.81 10.44
N THR A 472 -5.48 4.49 10.79
CA THR A 472 -5.22 4.84 12.20
C THR A 472 -5.91 6.15 12.57
N ARG A 473 -6.29 6.95 11.56
CA ARG A 473 -6.88 8.26 11.75
C ARG A 473 -7.67 8.71 10.52
N ASP A 474 -8.89 9.21 10.74
CA ASP A 474 -9.69 9.82 9.67
C ASP A 474 -9.29 11.27 9.41
N ALA A 475 -9.16 12.10 10.45
CA ALA A 475 -8.85 13.53 10.32
C ALA A 475 -7.86 14.05 11.36
N TRP A 476 -7.04 15.04 10.99
CA TRP A 476 -6.14 15.78 11.89
C TRP A 476 -5.78 17.17 11.37
N MET A 477 -5.10 17.95 12.21
CA MET A 477 -4.41 19.15 11.77
C MET A 477 -2.92 18.85 11.60
N GLN A 478 -2.41 19.04 10.39
CA GLN A 478 -0.99 18.90 10.09
C GLN A 478 -0.31 20.26 10.21
N ALA A 479 0.82 20.30 10.93
CA ALA A 479 1.69 21.46 10.97
C ALA A 479 2.87 21.31 10.01
N GLY A 480 3.16 22.38 9.28
CA GLY A 480 4.47 22.66 8.73
C GLY A 480 5.27 23.58 9.66
N THR A 481 6.37 24.11 9.16
CA THR A 481 7.20 25.12 9.83
C THR A 481 6.57 26.51 9.83
N GLN A 482 5.73 26.82 8.84
CA GLN A 482 5.15 28.15 8.61
C GLN A 482 3.63 28.14 8.48
N ALA A 483 3.02 27.00 8.19
CA ALA A 483 1.59 26.87 7.99
C ALA A 483 1.02 25.65 8.71
N VAL A 484 -0.31 25.60 8.80
CA VAL A 484 -1.09 24.48 9.33
C VAL A 484 -2.26 24.25 8.39
N ALA A 485 -2.63 22.99 8.16
CA ALA A 485 -3.78 22.64 7.33
C ALA A 485 -4.52 21.41 7.88
N PRO A 486 -5.85 21.33 7.71
CA PRO A 486 -6.60 20.12 8.01
C PRO A 486 -6.30 19.02 6.98
N VAL A 487 -6.25 17.78 7.46
CA VAL A 487 -6.04 16.58 6.67
C VAL A 487 -7.20 15.62 6.91
N ILE A 488 -7.72 15.02 5.84
CA ILE A 488 -8.78 14.00 5.87
C ILE A 488 -8.38 12.80 5.00
N ARG A 489 -8.65 11.58 5.46
CA ARG A 489 -8.55 10.37 4.62
C ARG A 489 -9.86 10.10 3.89
N SER A 490 -9.78 9.69 2.62
CA SER A 490 -10.97 9.45 1.78
C SER A 490 -11.49 8.02 1.86
N THR A 491 -12.79 7.83 2.03
CA THR A 491 -13.53 6.54 2.03
C THR A 491 -14.00 6.16 0.64
N HIS A 492 -13.64 4.96 0.19
CA HIS A 492 -13.77 4.61 -1.23
C HIS A 492 -15.04 3.81 -1.58
N PHE A 493 -15.78 4.28 -2.58
CA PHE A 493 -16.87 3.61 -3.27
C PHE A 493 -16.41 2.95 -4.57
N TRP A 494 -15.85 1.74 -4.44
CA TRP A 494 -15.22 1.01 -5.57
C TRP A 494 -15.94 -0.29 -5.95
N THR A 495 -16.44 -1.09 -5.00
CA THR A 495 -17.02 -2.41 -5.32
C THR A 495 -18.54 -2.41 -5.39
N THR A 496 -19.20 -2.12 -4.27
CA THR A 496 -20.65 -2.19 -4.12
C THR A 496 -21.09 -1.17 -3.08
N ALA A 497 -22.35 -0.73 -3.11
CA ALA A 497 -22.89 0.16 -2.09
C ALA A 497 -22.79 -0.50 -0.69
N ASP A 498 -23.11 -1.79 -0.60
CA ASP A 498 -23.00 -2.60 0.61
C ASP A 498 -21.59 -2.56 1.24
N ASN A 499 -20.55 -2.63 0.42
CA ASN A 499 -19.16 -2.54 0.88
C ASN A 499 -18.85 -1.19 1.54
N VAL A 500 -19.27 -0.08 0.93
CA VAL A 500 -19.06 1.26 1.48
C VAL A 500 -19.86 1.48 2.74
N LEU A 501 -21.11 1.02 2.75
CA LEU A 501 -21.99 1.12 3.91
C LEU A 501 -21.43 0.35 5.10
N GLY A 502 -20.90 -0.86 4.89
CA GLY A 502 -20.22 -1.62 5.95
C GLY A 502 -19.00 -0.87 6.54
N LYS A 503 -18.23 -0.18 5.70
CA LYS A 503 -17.11 0.66 6.15
C LYS A 503 -17.60 1.86 6.96
N ILE A 504 -18.62 2.56 6.47
CA ILE A 504 -19.16 3.75 7.13
C ILE A 504 -19.85 3.38 8.44
N ASP A 505 -20.62 2.30 8.49
CA ASP A 505 -21.29 1.83 9.71
C ASP A 505 -20.30 1.41 10.80
N THR A 506 -19.09 0.97 10.43
CA THR A 506 -18.02 0.67 11.40
C THR A 506 -17.24 1.90 11.85
N ALA A 507 -17.22 2.96 11.04
CA ALA A 507 -16.51 4.21 11.31
C ALA A 507 -17.37 5.23 12.08
N ILE A 508 -18.68 5.25 11.84
CA ILE A 508 -19.62 6.17 12.48
C ILE A 508 -20.25 5.49 13.68
N ASP A 509 -19.85 5.91 14.88
CA ASP A 509 -20.58 5.54 16.09
C ASP A 509 -21.91 6.29 16.10
N SER A 510 -22.97 5.60 15.66
CA SER A 510 -24.36 6.10 15.68
C SER A 510 -24.85 6.57 17.07
N GLY A 511 -24.08 6.36 18.15
CA GLY A 511 -24.37 6.83 19.50
C GLY A 511 -23.55 8.02 20.02
N SER A 512 -22.58 8.57 19.27
CA SER A 512 -21.61 9.55 19.80
C SER A 512 -22.13 10.98 20.02
N GLY A 513 -23.30 11.33 19.45
CA GLY A 513 -23.96 12.62 19.66
C GLY A 513 -23.24 13.86 19.11
N GLY A 514 -22.16 13.69 18.32
CA GLY A 514 -21.37 14.77 17.72
C GLY A 514 -21.44 14.82 16.19
N PRO A 515 -20.68 15.72 15.54
CA PRO A 515 -20.64 15.82 14.08
C PRO A 515 -19.73 14.73 13.51
N ASN A 516 -19.98 14.32 12.27
CA ASN A 516 -19.13 13.35 11.56
C ASN A 516 -18.70 13.90 10.21
N PHE A 517 -17.53 13.50 9.73
CA PHE A 517 -16.94 14.01 8.50
C PHE A 517 -16.55 12.84 7.58
N LEU A 518 -17.15 12.78 6.40
CA LEU A 518 -16.89 11.75 5.41
C LEU A 518 -16.48 12.36 4.07
N TRP A 519 -15.28 12.03 3.61
CA TRP A 519 -14.93 12.23 2.22
C TRP A 519 -15.17 10.92 1.47
N ILE A 520 -16.14 10.87 0.56
CA ILE A 520 -16.48 9.66 -0.20
C ILE A 520 -15.94 9.79 -1.62
N THR A 521 -14.97 8.97 -1.97
CA THR A 521 -14.41 8.86 -3.32
C THR A 521 -15.26 7.92 -4.16
N VAL A 522 -15.67 8.35 -5.36
CA VAL A 522 -16.52 7.56 -6.26
C VAL A 522 -15.66 6.98 -7.39
N TYR A 523 -15.52 5.65 -7.47
CA TYR A 523 -14.76 5.03 -8.56
C TYR A 523 -15.56 5.06 -9.88
N THR A 524 -15.31 6.08 -10.69
CA THR A 524 -16.15 6.45 -11.83
C THR A 524 -16.08 5.55 -13.06
N PHE A 525 -15.10 4.64 -13.12
CA PHE A 525 -15.07 3.60 -14.16
C PHE A 525 -16.08 2.49 -13.91
N ARG A 526 -16.67 2.42 -12.71
CA ARG A 526 -17.72 1.46 -12.36
C ARG A 526 -19.05 2.13 -12.05
N PHE A 527 -19.02 3.29 -11.41
CA PHE A 527 -20.19 4.01 -10.96
C PHE A 527 -20.36 5.32 -11.71
N ASP A 528 -21.59 5.78 -11.83
CA ASP A 528 -21.92 7.10 -12.34
C ASP A 528 -22.27 8.07 -11.19
N LEU A 529 -22.67 9.30 -11.52
CA LEU A 529 -23.05 10.28 -10.49
C LEU A 529 -24.41 9.96 -9.84
N ASN A 530 -25.27 9.17 -10.51
CA ASN A 530 -26.54 8.73 -9.94
C ASN A 530 -26.34 7.66 -8.87
N ASP A 531 -25.39 6.75 -9.07
CA ASP A 531 -24.98 5.77 -8.06
C ASP A 531 -24.47 6.47 -6.80
N ALA A 532 -23.66 7.52 -6.97
CA ALA A 532 -23.17 8.32 -5.84
C ALA A 532 -24.33 9.00 -5.08
N ARG A 533 -25.30 9.59 -5.79
CA ARG A 533 -26.50 10.17 -5.18
C ARG A 533 -27.35 9.11 -4.46
N ALA A 534 -27.48 7.91 -5.04
CA ALA A 534 -28.22 6.81 -4.43
C ALA A 534 -27.57 6.35 -3.12
N LEU A 535 -26.25 6.25 -3.07
CA LEU A 535 -25.50 5.94 -1.85
C LEU A 535 -25.74 6.98 -0.74
N VAL A 536 -25.69 8.28 -1.08
CA VAL A 536 -26.02 9.36 -0.13
C VAL A 536 -27.44 9.24 0.39
N GLY A 537 -28.40 8.92 -0.49
CA GLY A 537 -29.79 8.70 -0.08
C GLY A 537 -29.94 7.54 0.92
N GLU A 538 -29.18 6.46 0.74
CA GLU A 538 -29.14 5.35 1.70
C GLU A 538 -28.52 5.75 3.04
N LEU A 539 -27.38 6.44 3.02
CA LEU A 539 -26.72 6.95 4.22
C LEU A 539 -27.63 7.91 5.00
N SER A 540 -28.31 8.82 4.30
CA SER A 540 -29.25 9.75 4.91
C SER A 540 -30.39 9.01 5.61
N ARG A 541 -30.95 7.95 5.01
CA ARG A 541 -31.97 7.11 5.67
C ARG A 541 -31.46 6.43 6.93
N ARG A 542 -30.25 5.88 6.92
CA ARG A 542 -29.63 5.24 8.09
C ARG A 542 -29.38 6.22 9.22
N MET A 543 -29.06 7.47 8.88
CA MET A 543 -28.81 8.56 9.83
C MET A 543 -30.07 9.36 10.17
N ALA A 544 -31.27 8.83 9.90
CA ALA A 544 -32.55 9.51 10.16
C ALA A 544 -32.64 10.93 9.58
N GLY A 545 -32.02 11.17 8.42
CA GLY A 545 -31.96 12.45 7.74
C GLY A 545 -30.86 13.41 8.22
N ASN A 546 -30.03 12.99 9.18
CA ASN A 546 -29.01 13.83 9.81
C ASN A 546 -27.68 13.88 9.02
N LEU A 547 -27.79 14.09 7.69
CA LEU A 547 -26.66 14.11 6.76
C LEU A 547 -26.76 15.31 5.83
N GLU A 548 -25.63 15.96 5.55
CA GLU A 548 -25.55 17.10 4.63
C GLU A 548 -24.38 16.90 3.65
N VAL A 549 -24.66 16.94 2.35
CA VAL A 549 -23.62 16.95 1.32
C VAL A 549 -23.13 18.38 1.13
N VAL A 550 -21.83 18.61 1.24
CA VAL A 550 -21.20 19.93 1.24
C VAL A 550 -20.07 20.02 0.22
N THR A 551 -19.68 21.24 -0.13
CA THR A 551 -18.49 21.49 -0.95
C THR A 551 -17.20 21.26 -0.14
N PRO A 552 -16.04 20.99 -0.79
CA PRO A 552 -14.77 20.83 -0.10
C PRO A 552 -14.40 21.99 0.84
N SER A 553 -14.58 23.25 0.40
CA SER A 553 -14.26 24.42 1.23
C SER A 553 -15.13 24.45 2.50
N ALA A 554 -16.44 24.25 2.35
CA ALA A 554 -17.37 24.17 3.48
C ALA A 554 -17.04 23.01 4.43
N PHE A 555 -16.64 21.85 3.88
CA PHE A 555 -16.24 20.68 4.66
C PHE A 555 -15.04 20.98 5.56
N PHE A 556 -13.97 21.58 5.02
CA PHE A 556 -12.78 21.90 5.80
C PHE A 556 -13.00 23.01 6.83
N ASP A 557 -13.86 23.98 6.54
CA ASP A 557 -14.26 25.01 7.52
C ASP A 557 -15.02 24.41 8.71
N LEU A 558 -15.97 23.51 8.44
CA LEU A 558 -16.69 22.77 9.46
C LEU A 558 -15.75 21.87 10.27
N LEU A 559 -14.79 21.21 9.62
CA LEU A 559 -13.82 20.34 10.28
C LEU A 559 -12.91 21.11 11.26
N ARG A 560 -12.45 22.31 10.88
CA ARG A 560 -11.72 23.21 11.79
C ARG A 560 -12.55 23.58 13.01
N ALA A 561 -13.81 23.96 12.78
CA ALA A 561 -14.74 24.32 13.86
C ALA A 561 -14.99 23.13 14.81
N ASP A 562 -15.03 21.91 14.28
CA ASP A 562 -15.22 20.72 15.09
C ASP A 562 -14.04 20.44 16.03
N PHE A 563 -12.79 20.60 15.56
CA PHE A 563 -11.63 20.45 16.45
C PHE A 563 -11.74 21.37 17.68
N VAL A 564 -12.16 22.63 17.48
CA VAL A 564 -12.35 23.59 18.57
C VAL A 564 -13.48 23.15 19.52
N ARG A 565 -14.63 22.76 18.97
CA ARG A 565 -15.80 22.38 19.76
C ARG A 565 -15.55 21.10 20.56
N THR A 566 -15.02 20.07 19.91
CA THR A 566 -14.78 18.75 20.48
C THR A 566 -13.70 18.81 21.57
N ALA A 567 -12.65 19.60 21.37
CA ALA A 567 -11.61 19.81 22.37
C ALA A 567 -12.15 20.43 23.66
N ARG A 568 -13.00 21.46 23.56
CA ARG A 568 -13.66 22.07 24.72
C ARG A 568 -14.58 21.08 25.43
N SER A 569 -15.47 20.43 24.69
CA SER A 569 -16.42 19.47 25.27
C SER A 569 -15.72 18.31 25.99
N ARG A 570 -14.60 17.82 25.47
CA ARG A 570 -13.83 16.74 26.12
C ARG A 570 -13.11 17.21 27.37
N LEU A 571 -12.52 18.41 27.35
CA LEU A 571 -11.89 18.98 28.55
C LEU A 571 -12.94 19.14 29.67
N ASP A 572 -14.10 19.72 29.36
CA ASP A 572 -15.19 19.91 30.33
C ASP A 572 -15.67 18.58 30.92
N ALA A 573 -15.77 17.53 30.10
CA ALA A 573 -16.15 16.20 30.56
C ALA A 573 -15.09 15.59 31.50
N MET A 574 -13.81 15.74 31.20
CA MET A 574 -12.70 15.21 32.02
C MET A 574 -12.49 16.00 33.32
N GLU A 575 -12.73 17.31 33.32
CA GLU A 575 -12.73 18.12 34.54
C GLU A 575 -13.86 17.70 35.51
N GLY A 576 -14.93 17.11 34.99
CA GLY A 576 -15.98 16.48 35.79
C GLY A 576 -15.60 15.14 36.41
N ASP A 577 -14.52 14.47 35.95
CA ASP A 577 -14.05 13.19 36.49
C ASP A 577 -12.98 13.40 37.58
N PRO A 578 -13.28 13.07 38.85
CA PRO A 578 -12.37 13.28 39.96
C PRO A 578 -11.11 12.39 39.93
N ILE A 579 -11.17 11.23 39.27
CA ILE A 579 -10.02 10.31 39.17
C ILE A 579 -9.05 10.81 38.10
N ALA A 580 -9.57 11.11 36.90
CA ALA A 580 -8.77 11.65 35.80
C ALA A 580 -8.10 12.97 36.19
N SER A 581 -8.87 13.87 36.82
CA SER A 581 -8.41 15.17 37.30
C SER A 581 -7.29 15.11 38.33
N PHE A 582 -7.29 14.08 39.18
CA PHE A 582 -6.24 13.89 40.18
C PHE A 582 -4.97 13.26 39.58
N LEU A 583 -5.13 12.19 38.80
CA LEU A 583 -4.00 11.40 38.29
C LEU A 583 -3.26 12.07 37.13
N PHE A 584 -3.93 12.93 36.36
CA PHE A 584 -3.39 13.49 35.11
C PHE A 584 -3.44 15.03 35.02
N SER A 585 -3.43 15.70 36.17
CA SER A 585 -3.49 17.17 36.30
C SER A 585 -2.57 17.94 35.35
N GLY A 586 -1.32 17.50 35.15
CA GLY A 586 -0.38 18.16 34.24
C GLY A 586 -0.78 18.11 32.76
N MET A 587 -1.34 16.99 32.28
CA MET A 587 -1.83 16.88 30.90
C MET A 587 -3.10 17.72 30.69
N MET A 588 -3.97 17.78 31.70
CA MET A 588 -5.17 18.63 31.67
C MET A 588 -4.84 20.12 31.69
N GLU A 589 -3.82 20.54 32.46
CA GLU A 589 -3.35 21.93 32.44
C GLU A 589 -2.78 22.31 31.07
N SER A 590 -2.01 21.41 30.45
CA SER A 590 -1.50 21.60 29.09
C SER A 590 -2.63 21.77 28.06
N ALA A 591 -3.67 20.93 28.12
CA ALA A 591 -4.85 21.04 27.26
C ALA A 591 -5.58 22.38 27.48
N ARG A 592 -5.72 22.82 28.73
CA ARG A 592 -6.37 24.10 29.08
C ARG A 592 -5.61 25.30 28.50
N LEU A 593 -4.28 25.33 28.64
CA LEU A 593 -3.44 26.40 28.07
C LEU A 593 -3.53 26.46 26.55
N ARG A 594 -3.53 25.29 25.88
CA ARG A 594 -3.71 25.21 24.42
C ARG A 594 -5.07 25.73 23.98
N LEU A 595 -6.14 25.42 24.69
CA LEU A 595 -7.48 25.93 24.38
C LEU A 595 -7.63 27.43 24.64
N GLN A 596 -6.96 27.98 25.66
CA GLN A 596 -6.89 29.43 25.87
C GLN A 596 -6.18 30.11 24.69
N ALA A 597 -5.05 29.57 24.24
CA ALA A 597 -4.36 30.07 23.06
C ALA A 597 -5.21 29.94 21.78
N ALA A 598 -5.95 28.84 21.62
CA ALA A 598 -6.88 28.65 20.50
C ALA A 598 -7.96 29.74 20.45
N ASN A 599 -8.49 30.17 21.60
CA ASN A 599 -9.46 31.27 21.68
C ASN A 599 -8.86 32.60 21.22
N VAL A 600 -7.59 32.87 21.57
CA VAL A 600 -6.88 34.06 21.12
C VAL A 600 -6.73 34.06 19.60
N SER A 601 -6.30 32.94 19.01
CA SER A 601 -6.17 32.80 17.55
C SER A 601 -7.52 32.98 16.84
N LEU A 602 -8.58 32.38 17.36
CA LEU A 602 -9.93 32.53 16.80
C LEU A 602 -10.40 33.99 16.85
N SER A 603 -10.12 34.71 17.94
CA SER A 603 -10.44 36.14 18.06
C SER A 603 -9.63 37.03 17.11
N ALA A 604 -8.46 36.56 16.66
CA ALA A 604 -7.62 37.21 15.66
C ALA A 604 -8.00 36.83 14.21
N GLY A 605 -8.97 35.92 14.02
CA GLY A 605 -9.39 35.44 12.69
C GLY A 605 -8.54 34.30 12.12
N ASP A 606 -7.64 33.70 12.91
CA ASP A 606 -6.80 32.59 12.50
C ASP A 606 -7.45 31.24 12.88
N ALA A 607 -8.36 30.78 12.01
CA ALA A 607 -9.10 29.54 12.21
C ALA A 607 -8.21 28.29 12.13
N ASP A 608 -7.20 28.28 11.26
CA ASP A 608 -6.28 27.15 11.13
C ASP A 608 -5.45 26.96 12.41
N HIS A 609 -4.87 28.03 12.96
CA HIS A 609 -4.08 27.94 14.18
C HIS A 609 -4.95 27.63 15.40
N ALA A 610 -6.17 28.17 15.46
CA ALA A 610 -7.15 27.80 16.50
C ALA A 610 -7.50 26.31 16.46
N ALA A 611 -7.78 25.77 15.27
CA ALA A 611 -8.06 24.35 15.08
C ALA A 611 -6.84 23.49 15.42
N TYR A 612 -5.63 23.89 15.02
CA TYR A 612 -4.39 23.16 15.34
C TYR A 612 -4.12 23.09 16.85
N LEU A 613 -4.24 24.20 17.58
CA LEU A 613 -4.06 24.22 19.03
C LEU A 613 -5.13 23.38 19.74
N SER A 614 -6.37 23.41 19.26
CA SER A 614 -7.46 22.57 19.78
C SER A 614 -7.21 21.09 19.48
N TYR A 615 -6.66 20.78 18.31
CA TYR A 615 -6.20 19.45 17.96
C TYR A 615 -5.08 18.96 18.90
N LEU A 616 -4.07 19.77 19.20
CA LEU A 616 -3.04 19.40 20.16
C LEU A 616 -3.61 19.18 21.57
N ALA A 617 -4.60 19.97 21.99
CA ALA A 617 -5.30 19.74 23.25
C ALA A 617 -6.04 18.39 23.25
N LEU A 618 -6.67 18.00 22.13
CA LEU A 618 -7.28 16.68 22.00
C LEU A 618 -6.27 15.54 22.10
N GLU A 619 -5.05 15.71 21.58
CA GLU A 619 -3.98 14.71 21.72
C GLU A 619 -3.52 14.54 23.18
N ASP A 620 -3.45 15.62 23.96
CA ASP A 620 -3.19 15.51 25.40
C ASP A 620 -4.30 14.72 26.12
N LEU A 621 -5.56 15.06 25.83
CA LEU A 621 -6.72 14.44 26.46
C LEU A 621 -6.84 12.96 26.09
N ARG A 622 -6.49 12.58 24.85
CA ARG A 622 -6.40 11.16 24.45
C ARG A 622 -5.30 10.42 25.20
N SER A 623 -4.17 11.09 25.44
CA SER A 623 -3.05 10.50 26.19
C SER A 623 -3.49 10.13 27.62
N VAL A 624 -4.36 10.94 28.24
CA VAL A 624 -5.01 10.63 29.53
C VAL A 624 -5.79 9.31 29.46
N SER A 625 -6.73 9.18 28.51
CA SER A 625 -7.53 7.96 28.35
C SER A 625 -6.68 6.71 28.08
N SER A 626 -5.60 6.85 27.31
CA SER A 626 -4.68 5.74 27.04
C SER A 626 -3.91 5.30 28.31
N ALA A 627 -3.50 6.25 29.15
CA ALA A 627 -2.81 5.99 30.40
C ALA A 627 -3.74 5.32 31.43
N GLU A 628 -5.01 5.72 31.48
CA GLU A 628 -6.03 5.04 32.29
C GLU A 628 -6.23 3.59 31.88
N ALA A 629 -6.32 3.32 30.58
CA ALA A 629 -6.45 1.96 30.05
C ALA A 629 -5.24 1.08 30.41
N LEU A 630 -4.03 1.64 30.34
CA LEU A 630 -2.79 0.96 30.76
C LEU A 630 -2.78 0.67 32.27
N LEU A 631 -3.18 1.64 33.10
CA LEU A 631 -3.28 1.46 34.55
C LEU A 631 -4.31 0.38 34.91
N ALA A 632 -5.50 0.40 34.30
CA ALA A 632 -6.51 -0.63 34.50
C ALA A 632 -5.99 -2.03 34.11
N SER A 633 -5.27 -2.13 32.99
CA SER A 633 -4.65 -3.38 32.53
C SER A 633 -3.57 -3.88 33.50
N LEU A 634 -2.73 -3.00 34.02
CA LEU A 634 -1.72 -3.32 35.04
C LEU A 634 -2.36 -3.80 36.35
N VAL A 635 -3.46 -3.16 36.79
CA VAL A 635 -4.22 -3.60 37.96
C VAL A 635 -4.78 -5.00 37.75
N VAL A 636 -5.33 -5.30 36.57
CA VAL A 636 -5.81 -6.65 36.24
C VAL A 636 -4.68 -7.68 36.28
N LEU A 637 -3.48 -7.34 35.79
CA LEU A 637 -2.32 -8.23 35.90
C LEU A 637 -1.87 -8.44 37.34
N LEU A 638 -1.86 -7.39 38.17
CA LEU A 638 -1.52 -7.50 39.59
C LEU A 638 -2.55 -8.37 40.33
N VAL A 639 -3.83 -8.20 40.02
CA VAL A 639 -4.91 -9.05 40.56
C VAL A 639 -4.75 -10.50 40.09
N ALA A 640 -4.50 -10.73 38.80
CA ALA A 640 -4.29 -12.07 38.26
C ALA A 640 -3.04 -12.74 38.85
N ALA A 641 -1.94 -11.99 39.03
CA ALA A 641 -0.72 -12.46 39.69
C ALA A 641 -0.96 -12.77 41.17
N GLY A 642 -1.73 -11.92 41.87
CA GLY A 642 -2.17 -12.14 43.24
C GLY A 642 -3.04 -13.39 43.37
N LEU A 643 -4.02 -13.58 42.49
CA LEU A 643 -4.87 -14.77 42.43
C LEU A 643 -4.05 -16.03 42.08
N ALA A 644 -3.09 -15.93 41.17
CA ALA A 644 -2.19 -17.03 40.82
C ALA A 644 -1.29 -17.43 42.00
N TYR A 645 -0.77 -16.43 42.73
CA TYR A 645 0.02 -16.65 43.93
C TYR A 645 -0.82 -17.31 45.04
N LEU A 646 -2.05 -16.82 45.25
CA LEU A 646 -2.99 -17.40 46.21
C LEU A 646 -3.39 -18.83 45.83
N ALA A 647 -3.69 -19.08 44.55
CA ALA A 647 -4.03 -20.40 44.03
C ALA A 647 -2.84 -21.39 44.11
N HIS A 648 -1.61 -20.93 43.82
CA HIS A 648 -0.40 -21.73 44.00
C HIS A 648 -0.14 -22.05 45.47
N ARG A 649 -0.44 -21.11 46.37
CA ARG A 649 -0.34 -21.32 47.81
C ARG A 649 -1.41 -22.28 48.33
N SER A 650 -2.62 -22.28 47.74
CA SER A 650 -3.72 -23.16 48.11
C SER A 650 -3.65 -24.56 47.48
N SER A 651 -2.95 -24.74 46.36
CA SER A 651 -2.80 -26.03 45.67
C SER A 651 -1.71 -26.94 46.24
N ARG A 652 -1.34 -26.79 47.52
CA ARG A 652 -0.43 -27.71 48.20
C ARG A 652 -1.15 -29.02 48.53
N SER A 653 -1.30 -29.87 47.53
CA SER A 653 -1.52 -31.31 47.70
C SER A 653 -0.87 -32.09 46.55
N ASP A 654 0.12 -32.90 46.93
CA ASP A 654 0.73 -34.08 46.32
C ASP A 654 1.45 -34.03 44.94
N ASP A 655 2.79 -34.07 45.09
CA ASP A 655 3.71 -35.11 44.58
C ASP A 655 4.41 -34.99 43.22
N LYS A 656 4.54 -33.79 42.64
CA LYS A 656 5.65 -33.50 41.69
C LYS A 656 6.22 -32.10 41.92
N GLY A 657 7.56 -32.02 42.05
CA GLY A 657 8.29 -30.77 42.27
C GLY A 657 7.99 -29.69 41.22
N PRO A 658 8.17 -28.39 41.56
CA PRO A 658 7.82 -27.29 40.68
C PRO A 658 8.53 -27.44 39.33
N GLU A 659 7.73 -27.52 38.27
CA GLU A 659 8.20 -27.62 36.89
C GLU A 659 9.01 -26.37 36.50
N ARG A 660 10.34 -26.42 36.62
CA ARG A 660 11.24 -25.34 36.17
C ARG A 660 11.18 -25.19 34.64
N MET A 661 10.86 -24.00 34.14
CA MET A 661 10.97 -23.67 32.71
C MET A 661 12.43 -23.83 32.25
N ARG A 662 12.63 -24.43 31.08
CA ARG A 662 13.95 -24.55 30.46
C ARG A 662 14.21 -23.32 29.60
N PHE A 663 14.94 -22.37 30.17
CA PHE A 663 15.17 -21.05 29.57
C PHE A 663 15.79 -21.12 28.16
N GLY A 664 16.60 -22.15 27.85
CA GLY A 664 17.24 -22.29 26.54
C GLY A 664 16.28 -22.45 25.35
N VAL A 665 15.19 -23.21 25.51
CA VAL A 665 14.16 -23.39 24.46
C VAL A 665 13.40 -22.08 24.23
N LEU A 666 13.00 -21.42 25.32
CA LEU A 666 12.32 -20.14 25.26
C LEU A 666 13.16 -19.10 24.52
N VAL A 667 14.45 -18.96 24.89
CA VAL A 667 15.37 -17.99 24.30
C VAL A 667 15.57 -18.23 22.81
N ILE A 668 15.84 -19.48 22.39
CA ILE A 668 16.14 -19.75 20.98
C ILE A 668 14.92 -19.56 20.08
N VAL A 669 13.73 -20.00 20.53
CA VAL A 669 12.49 -19.81 19.76
C VAL A 669 12.16 -18.32 19.68
N THR A 670 12.30 -17.58 20.78
CA THR A 670 12.09 -16.12 20.82
C THR A 670 13.00 -15.41 19.82
N ALA A 671 14.31 -15.67 19.88
CA ALA A 671 15.28 -15.02 19.00
C ALA A 671 15.05 -15.36 17.53
N ALA A 672 14.82 -16.64 17.22
CA ALA A 672 14.61 -17.12 15.85
C ALA A 672 13.35 -16.53 15.23
N VAL A 673 12.23 -16.49 15.97
CA VAL A 673 10.97 -15.92 15.51
C VAL A 673 11.08 -14.40 15.38
N ALA A 674 11.73 -13.70 16.31
CA ALA A 674 11.93 -12.25 16.22
C ALA A 674 12.70 -11.85 14.95
N LEU A 675 13.79 -12.57 14.66
CA LEU A 675 14.59 -12.37 13.45
C LEU A 675 13.80 -12.67 12.16
N LEU A 676 12.96 -13.71 12.17
CA LEU A 676 12.07 -14.00 11.05
C LEU A 676 11.05 -12.89 10.83
N VAL A 677 10.46 -12.38 11.90
CA VAL A 677 9.45 -11.32 11.84
C VAL A 677 10.07 -10.01 11.38
N PHE A 678 11.33 -9.71 11.72
CA PHE A 678 12.06 -8.60 11.10
C PHE A 678 12.24 -8.78 9.59
N ALA A 679 12.66 -9.96 9.14
CA ALA A 679 12.77 -10.23 7.71
C ALA A 679 11.39 -10.16 7.00
N LEU A 680 10.32 -10.57 7.68
CA LEU A 680 8.95 -10.47 7.16
C LEU A 680 8.50 -9.01 7.10
N ARG A 681 8.77 -8.21 8.14
CA ARG A 681 8.41 -6.79 8.17
C ARG A 681 9.13 -6.04 7.05
N GLU A 682 10.43 -6.26 6.90
CA GLU A 682 11.22 -5.66 5.82
C GLU A 682 10.72 -6.09 4.43
N ALA A 683 10.40 -7.37 4.23
CA ALA A 683 9.79 -7.81 2.98
C ALA A 683 8.43 -7.13 2.75
N LEU A 684 7.61 -6.96 3.78
CA LEU A 684 6.31 -6.31 3.65
C LEU A 684 6.41 -4.79 3.44
N ASP A 685 7.39 -4.12 4.06
CA ASP A 685 7.64 -2.68 3.97
C ASP A 685 8.22 -2.29 2.60
N GLN A 686 8.95 -3.20 1.95
CA GLN A 686 9.50 -2.96 0.62
C GLN A 686 8.40 -2.83 -0.46
N ASN A 687 7.30 -3.60 -0.39
CA ASN A 687 6.03 -3.46 -1.15
C ASN A 687 5.18 -4.74 -1.13
N PHE A 688 3.94 -4.67 -1.65
CA PHE A 688 3.13 -5.85 -1.99
C PHE A 688 3.81 -6.82 -2.99
N TRP A 689 4.85 -6.36 -3.71
CA TRP A 689 5.70 -7.13 -4.63
C TRP A 689 6.35 -8.37 -4.01
N THR A 690 6.44 -8.42 -2.69
CA THR A 690 7.06 -9.52 -1.94
C THR A 690 6.07 -10.62 -1.62
N TYR A 691 4.78 -10.45 -1.96
CA TYR A 691 3.74 -11.42 -1.63
C TYR A 691 4.00 -12.76 -2.33
N PRO A 692 4.34 -12.79 -3.64
CA PRO A 692 4.79 -14.01 -4.28
C PRO A 692 6.03 -14.63 -3.61
N THR A 693 7.02 -13.84 -3.18
CA THR A 693 8.22 -14.38 -2.53
C THR A 693 7.90 -14.97 -1.15
N ILE A 694 6.97 -14.36 -0.40
CA ILE A 694 6.42 -14.91 0.85
C ILE A 694 5.66 -16.22 0.60
N LEU A 695 4.83 -16.30 -0.45
CA LEU A 695 4.11 -17.53 -0.79
C LEU A 695 5.06 -18.64 -1.26
N VAL A 696 6.07 -18.31 -2.06
CA VAL A 696 7.15 -19.25 -2.45
C VAL A 696 7.85 -19.78 -1.21
N ALA A 697 8.15 -18.92 -0.22
CA ALA A 697 8.77 -19.33 1.03
C ALA A 697 7.96 -20.43 1.74
N VAL A 698 6.63 -20.28 1.79
CA VAL A 698 5.73 -21.28 2.37
C VAL A 698 5.76 -22.59 1.57
N ALA A 699 5.71 -22.51 0.24
CA ALA A 699 5.71 -23.68 -0.64
C ALA A 699 7.00 -24.52 -0.51
N ILE A 700 8.16 -23.86 -0.36
CA ILE A 700 9.46 -24.54 -0.34
C ILE A 700 10.01 -24.78 1.08
N ALA A 701 9.35 -24.28 2.12
CA ALA A 701 9.81 -24.35 3.50
C ALA A 701 10.19 -25.76 3.97
N GLY A 702 9.58 -26.81 3.40
CA GLY A 702 9.88 -28.21 3.71
C GLY A 702 11.35 -28.62 3.49
N ILE A 703 12.12 -27.85 2.70
CA ILE A 703 13.54 -28.07 2.41
C ILE A 703 14.42 -28.03 3.68
N HIS A 704 13.99 -27.37 4.77
CA HIS A 704 14.75 -27.37 6.03
C HIS A 704 15.01 -28.78 6.59
N ARG A 705 14.10 -29.75 6.36
CA ARG A 705 14.20 -31.11 6.91
C ARG A 705 15.33 -31.94 6.28
N PRO A 706 15.42 -32.09 4.94
CA PRO A 706 16.56 -32.77 4.33
C PRO A 706 17.87 -32.04 4.66
N LEU A 707 17.86 -30.71 4.73
CA LEU A 707 19.03 -29.92 5.13
C LEU A 707 19.46 -30.21 6.57
N ARG A 708 18.52 -30.34 7.52
CA ARG A 708 18.79 -30.75 8.90
C ARG A 708 19.42 -32.13 8.96
N ARG A 709 18.87 -33.12 8.23
CA ARG A 709 19.45 -34.47 8.16
C ARG A 709 20.85 -34.49 7.55
N TRP A 710 21.13 -33.56 6.64
CA TRP A 710 22.47 -33.38 6.11
C TRP A 710 23.40 -32.76 7.16
N LEU A 711 22.98 -31.69 7.84
CA LEU A 711 23.74 -31.05 8.93
C LEU A 711 24.03 -32.01 10.09
N ASP A 712 23.04 -32.81 10.50
CA ASP A 712 23.19 -33.82 11.56
C ASP A 712 24.23 -34.88 11.17
N ARG A 713 24.34 -35.23 9.87
CA ARG A 713 25.36 -36.16 9.37
C ARG A 713 26.73 -35.52 9.23
N ALA A 714 26.79 -34.28 8.75
CA ALA A 714 28.04 -33.58 8.45
C ALA A 714 28.70 -32.99 9.72
N TYR A 715 27.89 -32.52 10.67
CA TYR A 715 28.31 -31.77 11.86
C TYR A 715 27.56 -32.23 13.11
N ALA A 716 27.52 -33.54 13.39
CA ALA A 716 26.69 -34.12 14.46
C ALA A 716 26.75 -33.39 15.82
N ALA A 717 27.93 -32.95 16.25
CA ALA A 717 28.15 -32.25 17.52
C ALA A 717 27.83 -30.74 17.48
N ARG A 718 27.81 -30.10 16.31
CA ARG A 718 27.65 -28.64 16.15
C ARG A 718 26.49 -28.26 15.21
N ALA A 719 25.65 -29.20 14.82
CA ALA A 719 24.55 -28.99 13.89
C ALA A 719 23.59 -27.87 14.34
N PRO A 720 23.22 -27.73 15.64
CA PRO A 720 22.40 -26.61 16.10
C PRO A 720 23.07 -25.25 15.89
N THR A 721 24.37 -25.15 16.18
CA THR A 721 25.15 -23.91 15.99
C THR A 721 25.34 -23.56 14.52
N ALA A 722 25.63 -24.55 13.67
CA ALA A 722 25.73 -24.35 12.22
C ALA A 722 24.38 -23.90 11.61
N ALA A 723 23.27 -24.48 12.06
CA ALA A 723 21.93 -24.07 11.66
C ALA A 723 21.61 -22.63 12.09
N ALA A 724 21.94 -22.25 13.34
CA ALA A 724 21.74 -20.89 13.85
C ALA A 724 22.55 -19.85 13.06
N LEU A 725 23.82 -20.14 12.72
CA LEU A 725 24.64 -19.24 11.90
C LEU A 725 24.11 -19.11 10.47
N ALA A 726 23.66 -20.21 9.85
CA ALA A 726 23.03 -20.17 8.54
C ALA A 726 21.74 -19.33 8.55
N ALA A 727 20.92 -19.46 9.60
CA ALA A 727 19.73 -18.65 9.79
C ALA A 727 20.06 -17.16 9.84
N LEU A 728 21.12 -16.75 10.55
CA LEU A 728 21.54 -15.34 10.59
C LEU A 728 21.93 -14.81 9.21
N VAL A 729 22.74 -15.55 8.45
CA VAL A 729 23.15 -15.14 7.09
C VAL A 729 21.92 -14.95 6.20
N PHE A 730 20.98 -15.88 6.25
CA PHE A 730 19.77 -15.81 5.44
C PHE A 730 18.82 -14.69 5.86
N VAL A 731 18.69 -14.43 7.17
CA VAL A 731 17.91 -13.29 7.69
C VAL A 731 18.53 -11.96 7.27
N VAL A 732 19.85 -11.80 7.41
CA VAL A 732 20.55 -10.58 6.96
C VAL A 732 20.35 -10.36 5.46
N LEU A 733 20.39 -11.42 4.65
CA LEU A 733 20.15 -11.30 3.21
C LEU A 733 18.69 -10.94 2.93
N ALA A 734 17.72 -11.54 3.62
CA ALA A 734 16.30 -11.25 3.46
C ALA A 734 15.93 -9.82 3.85
N ILE A 735 16.62 -9.26 4.83
CA ILE A 735 16.51 -7.84 5.19
C ILE A 735 17.01 -6.94 4.04
N ARG A 736 18.07 -7.34 3.34
CA ARG A 736 18.62 -6.55 2.22
C ARG A 736 17.80 -6.71 0.94
N THR A 737 17.15 -7.85 0.75
CA THR A 737 16.35 -8.15 -0.43
C THR A 737 15.23 -9.12 -0.09
N SER A 738 14.01 -8.69 -0.36
CA SER A 738 12.80 -9.51 -0.21
C SER A 738 12.80 -10.84 -1.00
N VAL A 739 13.62 -10.95 -2.06
CA VAL A 739 13.83 -12.20 -2.82
C VAL A 739 14.48 -13.28 -1.95
N ALA A 740 15.26 -12.89 -0.93
CA ALA A 740 15.88 -13.83 0.00
C ALA A 740 15.00 -14.20 1.19
N PHE A 741 13.78 -13.67 1.31
CA PHE A 741 12.84 -14.05 2.35
C PHE A 741 12.58 -15.58 2.46
N PRO A 742 12.45 -16.35 1.36
CA PRO A 742 12.39 -17.81 1.42
C PRO A 742 13.57 -18.46 2.14
N LEU A 743 14.78 -17.91 2.01
CA LEU A 743 15.97 -18.42 2.69
C LEU A 743 15.87 -18.16 4.21
N ALA A 744 15.38 -17.00 4.63
CA ALA A 744 15.18 -16.69 6.04
C ALA A 744 14.20 -17.68 6.70
N VAL A 745 13.07 -17.99 6.05
CA VAL A 745 12.11 -19.01 6.52
C VAL A 745 12.79 -20.36 6.66
N ILE A 746 13.53 -20.82 5.64
CA ILE A 746 14.25 -22.10 5.69
C ILE A 746 15.27 -22.12 6.82
N GLY A 747 16.07 -21.06 6.97
CA GLY A 747 17.11 -20.94 7.99
C GLY A 747 16.55 -20.96 9.41
N VAL A 748 15.49 -20.20 9.66
CA VAL A 748 14.83 -20.14 10.98
C VAL A 748 14.21 -21.49 11.34
N LEU A 749 13.51 -22.14 10.40
CA LEU A 749 12.98 -23.49 10.62
C LEU A 749 14.10 -24.51 10.86
N LEU A 750 15.22 -24.38 10.15
CA LEU A 750 16.40 -25.24 10.33
C LEU A 750 17.00 -25.09 11.73
N ALA A 751 17.17 -23.87 12.22
CA ALA A 751 17.71 -23.58 13.56
C ALA A 751 16.81 -24.13 14.67
N ILE A 752 15.49 -23.89 14.57
CA ILE A 752 14.50 -24.38 15.53
C ILE A 752 14.45 -25.92 15.51
N ASP A 753 14.37 -26.55 14.33
CA ASP A 753 14.28 -28.01 14.20
C ASP A 753 15.58 -28.69 14.70
N ALA A 754 16.76 -28.13 14.38
CA ALA A 754 18.04 -28.67 14.84
C ALA A 754 18.20 -28.65 16.37
N TYR A 755 17.69 -27.60 17.03
CA TYR A 755 17.71 -27.46 18.49
C TYR A 755 16.66 -28.33 19.18
N LEU A 756 15.40 -28.24 18.75
CA LEU A 756 14.28 -28.96 19.37
C LEU A 756 14.38 -30.48 19.19
N ALA A 757 15.07 -30.95 18.14
CA ALA A 757 15.35 -32.37 17.96
C ALA A 757 16.27 -32.96 19.04
N ARG A 758 17.02 -32.13 19.77
CA ARG A 758 17.93 -32.55 20.86
C ARG A 758 17.44 -32.13 22.23
N ARG A 759 16.65 -31.06 22.30
CA ARG A 759 16.04 -30.52 23.51
C ARG A 759 14.55 -30.30 23.23
N PRO A 760 13.70 -31.34 23.34
CA PRO A 760 12.26 -31.16 23.17
C PRO A 760 11.75 -30.13 24.19
N GLY A 761 11.05 -29.12 23.67
CA GLY A 761 10.42 -28.09 24.48
C GLY A 761 9.11 -28.55 25.11
N ARG A 762 8.54 -27.72 25.98
CA ARG A 762 7.16 -27.85 26.49
C ARG A 762 6.20 -26.96 25.73
N ALA A 763 4.89 -27.25 25.83
CA ALA A 763 3.85 -26.45 25.17
C ALA A 763 3.92 -24.96 25.57
N SER A 764 4.16 -24.66 26.85
CA SER A 764 4.30 -23.29 27.36
C SER A 764 5.54 -22.56 26.82
N GLU A 765 6.68 -23.26 26.70
CA GLU A 765 7.93 -22.69 26.17
C GLU A 765 7.80 -22.37 24.68
N VAL A 766 7.14 -23.24 23.93
CA VAL A 766 6.86 -23.05 22.49
C VAL A 766 5.90 -21.89 22.26
N LEU A 767 4.80 -21.82 23.02
CA LEU A 767 3.84 -20.72 22.90
C LEU A 767 4.47 -19.38 23.28
N LEU A 768 5.12 -19.29 24.46
CA LEU A 768 5.76 -18.05 24.91
C LEU A 768 6.88 -17.63 23.97
N GLY A 769 7.70 -18.57 23.49
CA GLY A 769 8.78 -18.25 22.56
C GLY A 769 8.26 -17.71 21.23
N LEU A 770 7.19 -18.31 20.69
CA LEU A 770 6.54 -17.82 19.47
C LEU A 770 5.94 -16.43 19.69
N ALA A 771 5.21 -16.22 20.80
CA ALA A 771 4.52 -14.97 21.06
C ALA A 771 5.48 -13.82 21.40
N PHE A 772 6.47 -14.05 22.26
CA PHE A 772 7.50 -13.07 22.60
C PHE A 772 8.39 -12.76 21.40
N GLY A 773 8.79 -13.78 20.64
CA GLY A 773 9.55 -13.57 19.41
C GLY A 773 8.78 -12.73 18.42
N THR A 774 7.48 -13.01 18.24
CA THR A 774 6.61 -12.21 17.37
C THR A 774 6.47 -10.78 17.88
N ALA A 775 6.24 -10.57 19.19
CA ALA A 775 6.14 -9.25 19.78
C ALA A 775 7.44 -8.44 19.63
N ILE A 776 8.60 -9.04 19.90
CA ILE A 776 9.91 -8.39 19.76
C ILE A 776 10.22 -8.08 18.29
N GLY A 777 10.01 -9.03 17.37
CA GLY A 777 10.27 -8.80 15.96
C GLY A 777 9.32 -7.77 15.35
N PHE A 778 8.13 -7.59 15.92
CA PHE A 778 7.16 -6.62 15.43
C PHE A 778 7.37 -5.23 16.03
N LEU A 779 7.53 -5.12 17.36
CA LEU A 779 7.71 -3.87 18.10
C LEU A 779 9.15 -3.36 18.13
N GLY A 780 10.13 -4.23 17.94
CA GLY A 780 11.54 -3.90 18.09
C GLY A 780 12.01 -2.88 17.05
N GLY A 781 12.85 -1.95 17.52
CA GLY A 781 13.60 -1.05 16.64
C GLY A 781 14.50 -1.84 15.70
N PHE A 782 14.55 -1.42 14.44
CA PHE A 782 15.48 -2.00 13.46
C PHE A 782 16.85 -1.34 13.60
N ASP A 783 17.48 -1.55 14.77
CA ASP A 783 18.80 -1.00 15.09
C ASP A 783 19.84 -2.11 15.28
N LEU A 784 21.10 -1.74 15.02
CA LEU A 784 22.23 -2.66 15.13
C LEU A 784 22.35 -3.31 16.53
N PRO A 785 22.14 -2.60 17.65
CA PRO A 785 22.12 -3.20 18.98
C PRO A 785 21.07 -4.31 19.14
N THR A 786 19.82 -4.06 18.76
CA THR A 786 18.72 -5.01 18.88
C THR A 786 19.00 -6.26 18.05
N PHE A 787 19.44 -6.07 16.80
CA PHE A 787 19.82 -7.18 15.92
C PHE A 787 20.99 -7.99 16.49
N ALA A 788 22.00 -7.32 17.05
CA ALA A 788 23.16 -7.98 17.66
C ALA A 788 22.76 -8.82 18.89
N VAL A 789 21.90 -8.28 19.76
CA VAL A 789 21.39 -9.00 20.93
C VAL A 789 20.63 -10.26 20.49
N LEU A 790 19.71 -10.14 19.53
CA LEU A 790 18.97 -11.31 19.01
C LEU A 790 19.88 -12.33 18.36
N SER A 791 20.92 -11.90 17.65
CA SER A 791 21.92 -12.78 17.04
C SER A 791 22.69 -13.57 18.09
N VAL A 792 23.10 -12.93 19.18
CA VAL A 792 23.74 -13.59 20.33
C VAL A 792 22.78 -14.57 21.00
N LEU A 793 21.53 -14.18 21.22
CA LEU A 793 20.50 -15.04 21.84
C LEU A 793 20.11 -16.23 20.97
N LEU A 794 20.25 -16.13 19.64
CA LEU A 794 20.03 -17.26 18.74
C LEU A 794 21.17 -18.30 18.81
N VAL A 795 22.42 -17.86 18.94
CA VAL A 795 23.62 -18.73 18.86
C VAL A 795 24.08 -19.24 20.22
N LEU A 796 24.10 -18.40 21.26
CA LEU A 796 24.68 -18.75 22.56
C LEU A 796 24.04 -20.02 23.18
N PRO A 797 22.70 -20.21 23.15
CA PRO A 797 22.09 -21.42 23.70
C PRO A 797 22.51 -22.69 22.96
N THR A 798 22.83 -22.61 21.66
CA THR A 798 23.19 -23.79 20.85
C THR A 798 24.57 -24.33 21.21
N LEU A 799 25.47 -23.49 21.74
CA LEU A 799 26.81 -23.90 22.19
C LEU A 799 26.77 -24.90 23.34
N SER A 800 25.68 -24.92 24.11
CA SER A 800 25.49 -25.83 25.25
C SER A 800 24.83 -27.16 24.87
N VAL A 801 24.34 -27.31 23.64
CA VAL A 801 23.57 -28.49 23.20
C VAL A 801 24.43 -29.39 22.33
N HIS A 802 24.78 -30.55 22.90
CA HIS A 802 25.56 -31.59 22.24
C HIS A 802 24.78 -32.91 22.24
N GLY A 803 24.97 -33.75 21.22
CA GLY A 803 24.38 -35.09 21.15
C GLY A 803 23.61 -35.37 19.85
N ALA A 804 23.23 -36.63 19.66
CA ALA A 804 22.35 -37.04 18.56
C ALA A 804 20.91 -36.53 18.79
N PRO A 805 20.11 -36.35 17.72
CA PRO A 805 18.67 -36.12 17.86
C PRO A 805 18.02 -37.23 18.70
N GLU A 806 17.00 -36.90 19.50
CA GLU A 806 16.18 -37.91 20.18
C GLU A 806 15.52 -38.84 19.15
N ASP A 807 15.61 -40.15 19.39
CA ASP A 807 15.06 -41.17 18.50
C ASP A 807 13.54 -41.04 18.38
N VAL A 808 13.06 -41.04 17.13
CA VAL A 808 11.64 -40.98 16.87
C VAL A 808 11.07 -42.37 16.89
N THR A 809 10.18 -42.67 17.85
CA THR A 809 9.47 -43.94 17.93
C THR A 809 8.82 -44.30 16.58
N PRO A 810 9.05 -45.51 16.04
CA PRO A 810 8.45 -45.94 14.78
C PRO A 810 6.92 -46.09 14.94
N GLY A 811 6.15 -45.38 14.11
CA GLY A 811 4.68 -45.39 14.17
C GLY A 811 4.02 -44.29 13.33
N ARG A 812 2.69 -44.36 13.19
CA ARG A 812 1.90 -43.36 12.44
C ARG A 812 1.85 -42.05 13.23
N ARG A 813 2.60 -41.05 12.77
CA ARG A 813 2.72 -39.76 13.46
C ARG A 813 1.41 -38.95 13.41
N PRO A 814 0.98 -38.34 14.51
CA PRO A 814 -0.16 -37.43 14.47
C PRO A 814 0.14 -36.22 13.58
N SER A 815 -0.89 -35.71 12.88
CA SER A 815 -0.77 -34.52 12.03
C SER A 815 -0.54 -33.27 12.90
N ALA A 816 0.43 -32.45 12.51
CA ALA A 816 0.74 -31.17 13.17
C ALA A 816 -0.10 -29.99 12.63
N LEU A 817 -0.93 -30.21 11.60
CA LEU A 817 -1.63 -29.15 10.89
C LEU A 817 -2.60 -28.37 11.80
N ILE A 818 -3.51 -29.06 12.48
CA ILE A 818 -4.48 -28.44 13.39
C ILE A 818 -3.79 -27.78 14.59
N PRO A 819 -2.96 -28.47 15.39
CA PRO A 819 -2.33 -27.83 16.56
C PRO A 819 -1.39 -26.69 16.16
N GLY A 820 -0.73 -26.77 14.99
CA GLY A 820 0.06 -25.66 14.46
C GLY A 820 -0.78 -24.47 14.02
N PHE A 821 -1.93 -24.70 13.39
CA PHE A 821 -2.87 -23.64 13.02
C PHE A 821 -3.49 -22.95 14.24
N VAL A 822 -3.94 -23.71 15.25
CA VAL A 822 -4.45 -23.15 16.52
C VAL A 822 -3.36 -22.35 17.25
N LEU A 823 -2.11 -22.82 17.22
CA LEU A 823 -0.97 -22.08 17.75
C LEU A 823 -0.73 -20.75 17.00
N ALA A 824 -0.88 -20.74 15.67
CA ALA A 824 -0.78 -19.51 14.88
C ALA A 824 -1.93 -18.54 15.13
N LEU A 825 -3.15 -19.03 15.43
CA LEU A 825 -4.29 -18.17 15.78
C LEU A 825 -4.05 -17.35 17.06
N ALA A 826 -3.18 -17.80 17.98
CA ALA A 826 -2.78 -17.00 19.14
C ALA A 826 -1.97 -15.74 18.77
N LEU A 827 -1.49 -15.63 17.52
CA LEU A 827 -0.78 -14.47 16.99
C LEU A 827 -1.69 -13.45 16.29
N THR A 828 -3.02 -13.68 16.36
CA THR A 828 -4.02 -12.74 15.85
C THR A 828 -4.10 -11.38 16.58
N PRO A 829 -3.46 -11.07 17.74
CA PRO A 829 -3.35 -9.68 18.17
C PRO A 829 -2.72 -8.76 17.13
N LEU A 830 -1.84 -9.29 16.26
CA LEU A 830 -1.34 -8.54 15.11
C LEU A 830 -2.47 -8.08 14.20
N SER A 831 -3.53 -8.89 14.04
CA SER A 831 -4.71 -8.50 13.26
C SER A 831 -5.43 -7.28 13.85
N VAL A 832 -5.47 -7.17 15.17
CA VAL A 832 -6.08 -6.02 15.86
C VAL A 832 -5.24 -4.76 15.68
N ALA A 833 -3.91 -4.89 15.65
CA ALA A 833 -3.01 -3.77 15.35
C ALA A 833 -3.25 -3.15 13.97
N TYR A 834 -3.72 -3.97 13.02
CA TYR A 834 -3.97 -3.59 11.64
C TYR A 834 -5.44 -3.35 11.35
N TYR A 835 -6.30 -3.25 12.38
CA TYR A 835 -7.74 -3.26 12.19
C TYR A 835 -8.48 -2.13 12.91
N TYR A 836 -9.33 -1.44 12.12
CA TYR A 836 -9.76 -0.08 12.40
C TYR A 836 -10.90 0.06 13.39
N SER A 837 -11.92 -0.80 13.31
CA SER A 837 -13.11 -0.60 14.17
C SER A 837 -12.78 -0.76 15.66
N ILE A 838 -11.66 -1.41 15.99
CA ILE A 838 -11.12 -1.50 17.34
C ILE A 838 -10.29 -0.25 17.70
N ALA A 839 -9.50 0.31 16.79
CA ALA A 839 -8.72 1.53 17.03
C ALA A 839 -9.61 2.75 17.34
N LEU A 840 -10.71 2.92 16.59
CA LEU A 840 -11.72 3.94 16.86
C LEU A 840 -12.34 3.79 18.25
N ARG A 841 -12.74 2.56 18.63
CA ARG A 841 -13.34 2.26 19.94
C ARG A 841 -12.37 2.42 21.10
N LEU A 842 -11.09 2.15 20.86
CA LEU A 842 -10.02 2.29 21.84
C LEU A 842 -9.54 3.74 21.99
N GLU A 843 -9.90 4.62 21.05
CA GLU A 843 -9.31 5.95 20.91
C GLU A 843 -7.76 5.93 20.86
N LEU A 844 -7.18 4.81 20.43
CA LEU A 844 -5.74 4.61 20.30
C LEU A 844 -5.31 4.77 18.84
N GLN A 845 -4.23 5.50 18.61
CA GLN A 845 -3.72 5.77 17.26
C GLN A 845 -2.20 5.53 17.18
N GLY A 846 -1.72 5.30 15.95
CA GLY A 846 -0.29 5.17 15.64
C GLY A 846 0.43 4.13 16.50
N THR A 847 1.53 4.54 17.15
CA THR A 847 2.39 3.66 17.94
C THR A 847 1.66 3.04 19.15
N ALA A 848 0.62 3.68 19.69
CA ALA A 848 -0.12 3.18 20.84
C ALA A 848 -0.95 1.92 20.51
N LEU A 849 -1.47 1.82 19.28
CA LEU A 849 -2.17 0.61 18.82
C LEU A 849 -1.19 -0.56 18.65
N LEU A 850 -0.02 -0.28 18.08
CA LEU A 850 1.06 -1.27 17.94
C LEU A 850 1.52 -1.77 19.31
N THR A 851 1.82 -0.87 20.25
CA THR A 851 2.24 -1.25 21.61
C THR A 851 1.17 -2.06 22.32
N THR A 852 -0.11 -1.73 22.15
CA THR A 852 -1.23 -2.51 22.70
C THR A 852 -1.27 -3.92 22.13
N ALA A 853 -1.15 -4.09 20.81
CA ALA A 853 -1.11 -5.41 20.19
C ALA A 853 0.09 -6.24 20.66
N GLY A 854 1.28 -5.63 20.77
CA GLY A 854 2.46 -6.31 21.31
C GLY A 854 2.35 -6.64 22.79
N ALA A 855 1.68 -5.80 23.60
CA ALA A 855 1.34 -6.13 24.97
C ALA A 855 0.39 -7.32 25.03
N LEU A 856 -0.63 -7.38 24.18
CA LEU A 856 -1.57 -8.50 24.11
C LEU A 856 -0.88 -9.82 23.70
N LEU A 857 0.13 -9.76 22.80
CA LEU A 857 0.99 -10.92 22.46
C LEU A 857 1.80 -11.44 23.65
N VAL A 858 2.07 -10.63 24.67
CA VAL A 858 2.81 -11.05 25.87
C VAL A 858 1.84 -11.47 26.99
N LEU A 859 0.86 -10.63 27.28
CA LEU A 859 -0.06 -10.78 28.41
C LEU A 859 -1.06 -11.92 28.21
N GLY A 860 -1.62 -12.07 27.00
CA GLY A 860 -2.59 -13.13 26.68
C GLY A 860 -2.03 -14.52 26.96
N PRO A 861 -0.88 -14.91 26.36
CA PRO A 861 -0.23 -16.19 26.63
C PRO A 861 0.16 -16.41 28.09
N THR A 862 0.57 -15.35 28.79
CA THR A 862 0.96 -15.43 30.21
C THR A 862 -0.25 -15.71 31.09
N LEU A 863 -1.37 -15.01 30.88
CA LEU A 863 -2.63 -15.26 31.58
C LEU A 863 -3.17 -16.67 31.30
N ALA A 864 -3.06 -17.15 30.05
CA ALA A 864 -3.46 -18.51 29.69
C ALA A 864 -2.68 -19.58 30.47
N ILE A 865 -1.37 -19.39 30.64
CA ILE A 865 -0.51 -20.31 31.41
C ILE A 865 -0.86 -20.25 32.89
N VAL A 866 -1.11 -19.05 33.43
CA VAL A 866 -1.56 -18.88 34.81
C VAL A 866 -2.88 -19.62 35.02
N ALA A 867 -3.90 -19.37 34.19
CA ALA A 867 -5.19 -20.05 34.28
C ALA A 867 -5.05 -21.58 34.18
N ARG A 868 -4.19 -22.07 33.28
CA ARG A 868 -3.91 -23.50 33.13
C ARG A 868 -3.29 -24.13 34.38
N ARG A 869 -2.54 -23.36 35.16
CA ARG A 869 -1.90 -23.82 36.41
C ARG A 869 -2.83 -23.74 37.62
N THR A 870 -3.87 -22.91 37.58
CA THR A 870 -4.80 -22.71 38.71
C THR A 870 -5.99 -23.65 38.70
N HIS A 871 -6.40 -24.19 37.55
CA HIS A 871 -7.52 -25.13 37.47
C HIS A 871 -7.08 -26.60 37.64
N PRO A 872 -7.97 -27.49 38.12
CA PRO A 872 -7.74 -28.94 38.13
C PRO A 872 -7.37 -29.46 36.73
N ARG A 873 -6.67 -30.60 36.64
CA ARG A 873 -6.31 -31.22 35.36
C ARG A 873 -7.56 -31.66 34.59
N ILE A 874 -8.06 -30.78 33.73
CA ILE A 874 -9.12 -31.06 32.77
C ILE A 874 -8.50 -31.70 31.53
N ASP A 875 -9.21 -32.65 30.93
CA ASP A 875 -8.83 -33.27 29.67
C ASP A 875 -8.43 -32.19 28.61
N PRO A 876 -7.28 -32.36 27.92
CA PRO A 876 -6.81 -31.38 26.94
C PRO A 876 -7.80 -31.09 25.82
N MET A 877 -8.62 -32.06 25.39
CA MET A 877 -9.62 -31.83 24.36
C MET A 877 -10.76 -30.96 24.88
N VAL A 878 -11.28 -31.24 26.07
CA VAL A 878 -12.33 -30.42 26.71
C VAL A 878 -11.82 -28.99 26.91
N SER A 879 -10.56 -28.85 27.33
CA SER A 879 -9.90 -27.56 27.52
C SER A 879 -9.75 -26.78 26.22
N GLU A 880 -9.42 -27.45 25.12
CA GLU A 880 -9.30 -26.83 23.80
C GLU A 880 -10.67 -26.36 23.27
N VAL A 881 -11.70 -27.19 23.37
CA VAL A 881 -13.06 -26.82 22.94
C VAL A 881 -13.61 -25.68 23.79
N ALA A 882 -13.41 -25.70 25.12
CA ALA A 882 -13.80 -24.63 26.01
C ALA A 882 -13.07 -23.32 25.70
N GLY A 883 -11.76 -23.38 25.45
CA GLY A 883 -10.98 -22.22 25.02
C GLY A 883 -11.53 -21.61 23.72
N LEU A 884 -11.78 -22.43 22.70
CA LEU A 884 -12.34 -21.97 21.43
C LEU A 884 -13.78 -21.43 21.57
N ALA A 885 -14.60 -21.97 22.47
CA ALA A 885 -15.93 -21.42 22.75
C ALA A 885 -15.85 -20.05 23.43
N LEU A 886 -14.93 -19.86 24.39
CA LEU A 886 -14.67 -18.56 25.00
C LEU A 886 -14.18 -17.53 23.99
N VAL A 887 -13.43 -17.94 22.98
CA VAL A 887 -13.03 -17.05 21.86
C VAL A 887 -14.25 -16.49 21.14
N VAL A 888 -15.30 -17.29 20.89
CA VAL A 888 -16.55 -16.81 20.27
C VAL A 888 -17.25 -15.78 21.18
N VAL A 889 -17.33 -16.07 22.48
CA VAL A 889 -17.96 -15.18 23.47
C VAL A 889 -17.23 -13.84 23.57
N PHE A 890 -15.91 -13.87 23.78
CA PHE A 890 -15.13 -12.65 23.91
C PHE A 890 -15.02 -11.87 22.61
N SER A 891 -15.09 -12.52 21.44
CA SER A 891 -15.22 -11.81 20.16
C SER A 891 -16.52 -11.01 20.09
N GLY A 892 -17.64 -11.59 20.56
CA GLY A 892 -18.91 -10.88 20.70
C GLY A 892 -18.85 -9.72 21.70
N LEU A 893 -18.17 -9.91 22.84
CA LEU A 893 -17.98 -8.85 23.83
C LEU A 893 -17.13 -7.69 23.29
N VAL A 894 -16.08 -7.96 22.51
CA VAL A 894 -15.30 -6.91 21.83
C VAL A 894 -16.22 -6.09 20.91
N LEU A 895 -17.09 -6.75 20.14
CA LEU A 895 -18.03 -6.08 19.23
C LEU A 895 -19.11 -5.25 19.95
N LEU A 896 -19.44 -5.59 21.20
CA LEU A 896 -20.45 -4.90 22.01
C LEU A 896 -19.85 -3.90 23.01
N SER A 897 -18.53 -3.87 23.18
CA SER A 897 -17.86 -2.97 24.12
C SER A 897 -17.79 -1.53 23.60
N HIS A 898 -18.00 -0.57 24.51
CA HIS A 898 -17.85 0.87 24.29
C HIS A 898 -16.84 1.44 25.30
N GLY A 899 -15.86 2.22 24.81
CA GLY A 899 -14.80 2.83 25.61
C GLY A 899 -13.52 1.99 25.72
N ALA A 900 -12.38 2.67 25.91
CA ALA A 900 -11.06 2.04 25.82
C ALA A 900 -10.85 0.88 26.82
N VAL A 901 -11.16 1.10 28.10
CA VAL A 901 -10.95 0.09 29.17
C VAL A 901 -11.69 -1.22 28.91
N PRO A 902 -13.03 -1.26 28.75
CA PRO A 902 -13.75 -2.52 28.53
C PRO A 902 -13.34 -3.22 27.24
N THR A 903 -13.00 -2.48 26.18
CA THR A 903 -12.51 -3.06 24.93
C THR A 903 -11.14 -3.73 25.12
N VAL A 904 -10.17 -3.09 25.80
CA VAL A 904 -8.86 -3.71 26.09
C VAL A 904 -9.02 -4.98 26.92
N LEU A 905 -9.89 -4.97 27.94
CA LEU A 905 -10.15 -6.15 28.77
C LEU A 905 -10.78 -7.30 27.98
N ALA A 906 -11.73 -7.00 27.10
CA ALA A 906 -12.35 -8.00 26.22
C ALA A 906 -11.33 -8.59 25.23
N LEU A 907 -10.44 -7.76 24.67
CA LEU A 907 -9.33 -8.21 23.82
C LEU A 907 -8.34 -9.09 24.58
N LEU A 908 -7.94 -8.68 25.78
CA LEU A 908 -7.05 -9.47 26.62
C LEU A 908 -7.65 -10.85 26.93
N ALA A 909 -8.94 -10.91 27.27
CA ALA A 909 -9.66 -12.16 27.50
C ALA A 909 -9.78 -13.03 26.25
N LEU A 910 -10.05 -12.42 25.09
CA LEU A 910 -10.07 -13.08 23.78
C LEU A 910 -8.73 -13.77 23.47
N PHE A 911 -7.62 -13.02 23.62
CA PHE A 911 -6.28 -13.53 23.30
C PHE A 911 -5.75 -14.52 24.34
N ALA A 912 -6.12 -14.35 25.60
CA ALA A 912 -5.89 -15.36 26.63
C ALA A 912 -6.63 -16.66 26.30
N SER A 913 -7.87 -16.59 25.80
CA SER A 913 -8.67 -17.77 25.41
C SER A 913 -8.09 -18.50 24.19
N LEU A 914 -7.64 -17.75 23.17
CA LEU A 914 -6.90 -18.31 22.03
C LEU A 914 -5.61 -19.01 22.47
N SER A 915 -4.84 -18.36 23.35
CA SER A 915 -3.61 -18.91 23.91
C SER A 915 -3.86 -20.16 24.76
N TYR A 916 -4.96 -20.19 25.52
CA TYR A 916 -5.38 -21.34 26.31
C TYR A 916 -5.73 -22.54 25.41
N ALA A 917 -6.49 -22.30 24.33
CA ALA A 917 -6.79 -23.33 23.33
C ALA A 917 -5.51 -23.85 22.65
N ALA A 918 -4.55 -22.98 22.34
CA ALA A 918 -3.27 -23.36 21.75
C ALA A 918 -2.45 -24.28 22.66
N ILE A 919 -2.33 -23.96 23.96
CA ILE A 919 -1.63 -24.83 24.93
C ILE A 919 -2.32 -26.19 25.00
N ALA A 920 -3.65 -26.21 25.12
CA ALA A 920 -4.42 -27.45 25.20
C ALA A 920 -4.26 -28.31 23.93
N ALA A 921 -4.24 -27.69 22.74
CA ALA A 921 -4.01 -28.36 21.48
C ALA A 921 -2.59 -28.97 21.40
N LEU A 922 -1.57 -28.25 21.88
CA LEU A 922 -0.19 -28.72 21.94
C LEU A 922 -0.03 -29.88 22.94
N ASP A 923 -0.63 -29.78 24.14
CA ASP A 923 -0.62 -30.85 25.15
C ASP A 923 -1.28 -32.12 24.60
N ARG A 924 -2.45 -31.99 23.95
CA ARG A 924 -3.15 -33.11 23.31
C ARG A 924 -2.32 -33.74 22.18
N PHE A 925 -1.62 -32.91 21.41
CA PHE A 925 -0.75 -33.36 20.33
C PHE A 925 0.47 -34.11 20.86
N ALA A 926 1.12 -33.59 21.91
CA ALA A 926 2.24 -34.23 22.57
C ALA A 926 1.84 -35.55 23.24
N ALA A 927 0.67 -35.61 23.89
CA ALA A 927 0.14 -36.82 24.52
C ALA A 927 -0.08 -37.96 23.51
N LYS A 928 -0.28 -37.65 22.22
CA LYS A 928 -0.39 -38.63 21.11
C LYS A 928 0.94 -38.96 20.44
N GLY A 929 2.08 -38.61 21.05
CA GLY A 929 3.41 -38.79 20.47
C GLY A 929 3.80 -37.75 19.42
N GLY A 930 3.12 -36.60 19.40
CA GLY A 930 3.43 -35.49 18.50
C GLY A 930 4.68 -34.72 18.91
N GLN A 931 5.51 -34.35 17.94
CA GLN A 931 6.71 -33.52 18.17
C GLN A 931 6.36 -32.03 18.11
N LEU A 932 6.43 -31.33 19.23
CA LEU A 932 6.04 -29.91 19.34
C LEU A 932 6.77 -29.01 18.33
N GLY A 933 8.02 -29.29 17.98
CA GLY A 933 8.74 -28.57 16.93
C GLY A 933 8.06 -28.59 15.56
N ARG A 934 7.27 -29.63 15.24
CA ARG A 934 6.48 -29.69 14.00
C ARG A 934 5.24 -28.80 14.05
N ALA A 935 4.59 -28.72 15.21
CA ALA A 935 3.46 -27.80 15.40
C ALA A 935 3.95 -26.34 15.33
N LEU A 936 5.10 -26.04 15.96
CA LEU A 936 5.76 -24.74 15.86
C LEU A 936 6.16 -24.39 14.42
N ALA A 937 6.81 -25.29 13.70
CA ALA A 937 7.17 -25.07 12.30
C ALA A 937 5.92 -24.79 11.44
N THR A 938 4.82 -25.50 11.71
CA THR A 938 3.54 -25.27 11.03
C THR A 938 2.98 -23.89 11.39
N ALA A 939 3.04 -23.47 12.66
CA ALA A 939 2.60 -22.15 13.09
C ALA A 939 3.40 -21.01 12.46
N ILE A 940 4.74 -21.18 12.36
CA ILE A 940 5.64 -20.23 11.69
C ILE A 940 5.29 -20.07 10.21
N LEU A 941 4.81 -21.12 9.54
CA LEU A 941 4.38 -21.03 8.14
C LEU A 941 2.99 -20.40 7.98
N PHE A 942 2.12 -20.54 8.97
CA PHE A 942 0.84 -19.82 8.99
C PHE A 942 0.98 -18.35 9.35
N LEU A 943 2.01 -17.95 10.12
CA LEU A 943 2.25 -16.56 10.47
C LEU A 943 2.26 -15.61 9.25
N PRO A 944 3.10 -15.80 8.21
CA PRO A 944 3.08 -14.93 7.04
C PRO A 944 1.75 -15.03 6.28
N LEU A 945 1.10 -16.19 6.23
CA LEU A 945 -0.20 -16.34 5.57
C LEU A 945 -1.31 -15.56 6.29
N ILE A 946 -1.33 -15.59 7.62
CA ILE A 946 -2.28 -14.84 8.43
C ILE A 946 -2.04 -13.35 8.25
N VAL A 947 -0.77 -12.90 8.33
CA VAL A 947 -0.40 -11.50 8.10
C VAL A 947 -0.80 -11.06 6.69
N LEU A 948 -0.50 -11.84 5.66
CA LEU A 948 -0.92 -11.56 4.27
C LEU A 948 -2.44 -11.52 4.14
N PHE A 949 -3.16 -12.47 4.72
CA PHE A 949 -4.62 -12.54 4.63
C PHE A 949 -5.29 -11.33 5.27
N ILE A 950 -4.76 -10.84 6.40
CA ILE A 950 -5.28 -9.65 7.09
C ILE A 950 -4.88 -8.37 6.37
N ARG A 951 -3.68 -8.33 5.78
CA ARG A 951 -3.18 -7.17 5.03
C ARG A 951 -3.79 -7.04 3.65
N MET A 952 -4.23 -8.12 3.03
CA MET A 952 -4.91 -8.08 1.74
C MET A 952 -6.23 -7.31 1.87
N PRO A 953 -6.40 -6.18 1.17
CA PRO A 953 -7.65 -5.44 1.18
C PRO A 953 -8.80 -6.37 0.76
N PRO A 954 -9.96 -6.37 1.45
CA PRO A 954 -11.09 -7.21 1.07
C PRO A 954 -11.49 -7.07 -0.41
N ILE A 955 -11.30 -5.87 -0.98
CA ILE A 955 -11.49 -5.58 -2.40
C ILE A 955 -10.66 -6.47 -3.34
N VAL A 956 -9.44 -6.88 -2.96
CA VAL A 956 -8.61 -7.77 -3.79
C VAL A 956 -9.33 -9.11 -3.98
N PHE A 957 -10.01 -9.64 -2.96
CA PHE A 957 -10.80 -10.86 -3.08
C PHE A 957 -12.04 -10.64 -3.97
N SER A 958 -12.73 -9.51 -3.79
CA SER A 958 -13.93 -9.15 -4.56
C SER A 958 -13.64 -8.91 -6.05
N LEU A 959 -12.47 -8.36 -6.41
CA LEU A 959 -12.06 -8.11 -7.80
C LEU A 959 -11.50 -9.36 -8.50
N THR A 960 -10.88 -10.29 -7.75
CA THR A 960 -10.16 -11.44 -8.36
C THR A 960 -10.93 -12.75 -8.35
N THR A 961 -11.93 -12.94 -7.48
CA THR A 961 -12.59 -14.25 -7.32
C THR A 961 -14.07 -14.28 -7.72
N LEU A 962 -14.95 -13.45 -7.14
CA LEU A 962 -16.39 -13.22 -7.47
C LEU A 962 -16.97 -12.16 -6.49
N ARG A 963 -18.11 -11.53 -6.81
CA ARG A 963 -18.81 -10.60 -5.89
C ARG A 963 -19.26 -11.34 -4.62
N LEU A 964 -18.71 -10.94 -3.46
CA LEU A 964 -19.08 -11.52 -2.17
C LEU A 964 -20.42 -10.95 -1.65
N PRO A 965 -21.24 -11.72 -0.92
CA PRO A 965 -22.41 -11.18 -0.21
C PRO A 965 -21.99 -10.18 0.88
N TYR A 966 -22.80 -9.13 1.12
CA TYR A 966 -22.55 -8.08 2.14
C TYR A 966 -22.05 -8.63 3.48
N VAL A 967 -22.70 -9.67 4.01
CA VAL A 967 -22.36 -10.25 5.32
C VAL A 967 -20.95 -10.86 5.34
N VAL A 968 -20.54 -11.49 4.23
CA VAL A 968 -19.22 -12.11 4.10
C VAL A 968 -18.15 -11.04 3.89
N GLU A 969 -18.43 -10.05 3.04
CA GLU A 969 -17.52 -8.94 2.78
C GLU A 969 -17.33 -8.07 4.04
N SER A 970 -18.41 -7.76 4.76
CA SER A 970 -18.34 -7.06 6.06
C SER A 970 -17.56 -7.83 7.11
N ALA A 971 -17.64 -9.18 7.10
CA ALA A 971 -16.83 -10.01 7.99
C ALA A 971 -15.33 -9.94 7.65
N LEU A 972 -14.95 -9.74 6.38
CA LEU A 972 -13.55 -9.53 5.99
C LEU A 972 -13.01 -8.20 6.54
N TYR A 973 -13.88 -7.18 6.64
CA TYR A 973 -13.60 -5.96 7.39
C TYR A 973 -13.85 -6.14 8.89
N ALA A 974 -13.80 -7.35 9.48
CA ALA A 974 -13.92 -7.57 10.93
C ALA A 974 -13.15 -8.82 11.41
N PRO A 975 -11.84 -8.72 11.71
CA PRO A 975 -11.01 -9.81 12.21
C PRO A 975 -11.61 -10.55 13.40
N THR A 976 -12.29 -9.88 14.32
CA THR A 976 -12.96 -10.53 15.46
C THR A 976 -14.09 -11.46 15.01
N VAL A 977 -14.83 -11.11 13.96
CA VAL A 977 -15.87 -11.96 13.36
C VAL A 977 -15.23 -13.17 12.68
N LEU A 978 -14.13 -12.98 11.93
CA LEU A 978 -13.38 -14.07 11.30
C LEU A 978 -12.79 -15.02 12.34
N ILE A 979 -12.18 -14.49 13.41
CA ILE A 979 -11.62 -15.26 14.51
C ILE A 979 -12.72 -16.08 15.18
N ALA A 980 -13.89 -15.48 15.46
CA ALA A 980 -15.03 -16.17 16.03
C ALA A 980 -15.54 -17.30 15.13
N ALA A 981 -15.69 -17.03 13.82
CA ALA A 981 -16.13 -18.03 12.84
C ALA A 981 -15.16 -19.21 12.75
N VAL A 982 -13.85 -18.93 12.66
CA VAL A 982 -12.81 -19.97 12.64
C VAL A 982 -12.80 -20.77 13.95
N ALA A 983 -12.90 -20.11 15.09
CA ALA A 983 -12.94 -20.77 16.39
C ALA A 983 -14.17 -21.68 16.54
N LEU A 984 -15.34 -21.23 16.08
CA LEU A 984 -16.57 -22.02 16.08
C LEU A 984 -16.45 -23.26 15.19
N VAL A 985 -15.94 -23.11 13.96
CA VAL A 985 -15.71 -24.23 13.04
C VAL A 985 -14.72 -25.24 13.63
N LEU A 986 -13.64 -24.77 14.26
CA LEU A 986 -12.67 -25.64 14.92
C LEU A 986 -13.30 -26.38 16.12
N ALA A 987 -14.04 -25.68 16.98
CA ALA A 987 -14.69 -26.27 18.15
C ALA A 987 -15.68 -27.38 17.74
N LEU A 988 -16.56 -27.10 16.76
CA LEU A 988 -17.51 -28.07 16.23
C LEU A 988 -16.81 -29.24 15.53
N GLY A 989 -15.79 -28.97 14.71
CA GLY A 989 -15.05 -30.00 13.99
C GLY A 989 -14.26 -30.94 14.91
N ILE A 990 -13.66 -30.41 15.98
CA ILE A 990 -12.98 -31.20 17.01
C ILE A 990 -13.98 -32.05 17.79
N GLY A 991 -15.12 -31.47 18.21
CA GLY A 991 -16.18 -32.18 18.91
C GLY A 991 -16.80 -33.31 18.09
N LEU A 992 -17.19 -33.04 16.84
CA LEU A 992 -17.81 -34.02 15.94
C LEU A 992 -16.87 -35.20 15.63
N ARG A 993 -15.58 -34.95 15.38
CA ARG A 993 -14.59 -36.01 15.12
C ARG A 993 -14.40 -36.94 16.30
N HIS A 994 -14.61 -36.46 17.53
CA HIS A 994 -14.53 -37.28 18.71
C HIS A 994 -15.79 -38.11 18.90
N GLY A 995 -16.97 -37.50 18.82
CA GLY A 995 -18.24 -38.23 18.92
C GLY A 995 -18.41 -39.31 17.84
N LEU A 996 -17.89 -39.08 16.63
CA LEU A 996 -17.85 -40.08 15.57
C LEU A 996 -16.82 -41.20 15.83
N ARG A 997 -15.70 -40.91 16.52
CA ARG A 997 -14.71 -41.94 16.89
C ARG A 997 -15.16 -42.77 18.07
N GLU A 998 -15.87 -42.20 19.04
CA GLU A 998 -16.49 -42.96 20.12
C GLU A 998 -17.61 -43.87 19.59
N ARG A 999 -18.40 -43.43 18.61
CA ARG A 999 -19.42 -44.27 17.95
C ARG A 999 -18.86 -45.37 17.03
N VAL A 1000 -17.58 -45.29 16.63
CA VAL A 1000 -16.91 -46.28 15.75
C VAL A 1000 -15.88 -47.11 16.53
N GLY A 1001 -15.72 -46.86 17.84
CA GLY A 1001 -15.03 -47.77 18.74
C GLY A 1001 -15.84 -49.06 18.83
N LYS A 1002 -15.36 -50.13 18.19
CA LYS A 1002 -15.88 -51.46 18.47
C LYS A 1002 -15.54 -51.80 19.92
N ASP A 1003 -16.57 -51.86 20.77
CA ASP A 1003 -16.53 -52.64 22.00
C ASP A 1003 -16.24 -54.10 21.61
N TYR A 1004 -14.98 -54.51 21.71
CA TYR A 1004 -14.65 -55.92 21.90
C TYR A 1004 -14.51 -56.13 23.40
N ASP A 1005 -15.65 -56.38 24.06
CA ASP A 1005 -15.64 -57.06 25.35
C ASP A 1005 -15.12 -58.48 25.13
N ARG A 1006 -13.93 -58.74 25.68
CA ARG A 1006 -13.14 -60.00 25.69
C ARG A 1006 -12.11 -60.14 24.56
N GLU A 1007 -10.89 -59.67 24.81
CA GLU A 1007 -9.68 -60.40 24.41
C GLU A 1007 -8.59 -60.22 25.48
N VAL A 1008 -8.00 -61.34 25.87
CA VAL A 1008 -7.12 -61.56 27.03
C VAL A 1008 -5.67 -61.14 26.70
N HIS A 1009 -4.92 -60.74 27.73
CA HIS A 1009 -3.48 -60.45 27.71
C HIS A 1009 -2.62 -61.36 26.81
N GLY A 1010 -1.61 -60.77 26.17
CA GLY A 1010 -0.48 -61.49 25.58
C GLY A 1010 0.78 -60.62 25.56
N GLY A 1011 1.57 -60.68 26.64
CA GLY A 1011 3.02 -60.55 26.54
C GLY A 1011 3.58 -61.80 25.84
N LEU A 1012 4.89 -62.06 25.97
CA LEU A 1012 5.58 -63.21 25.34
C LEU A 1012 5.09 -64.63 25.74
N GLU A 1013 3.91 -64.77 26.31
CA GLU A 1013 3.12 -66.00 26.25
C GLU A 1013 1.65 -65.65 25.90
N GLY A 1014 1.26 -65.94 24.66
CA GLY A 1014 -0.13 -66.00 24.19
C GLY A 1014 -0.35 -65.31 22.84
N PRO A 1015 -1.06 -65.97 21.91
CA PRO A 1015 -0.55 -66.53 20.67
C PRO A 1015 -0.19 -65.51 19.57
#